data_AF-A0A8C9QB98-F1
#
_entry.id   AF-A0A8C9QB98-F1
#
_cell.length_a   1.000
_cell.length_b   1.000
_cell.length_c   1.000
_cell.angle_alpha   90.00
_cell.angle_beta   90.00
_cell.angle_gamma   90.00
#
_symmetry.space_group_name_H-M   'P 1'
#
loop_
_entity.id
_entity.type
_entity.pdbx_description
1 polymer ?
#
loop_
_entity_poly.entity_id
_entity_poly.type
_entity_poly.pdbx_seq_one_letter_code
_entity_poly.pdbx_strand_id
1 'polypeptide(L)'
;MDWVDEYSHNSFDLQCLLNSFPGDLEFKQIFSDIDEQIEQNATSIESCIKEIQSEVNKQCPDVQLQTSTDCFEWLTSYHHNTSKSPSIPNGDLIKFLKTLQDFLKNEQNQEEMILDLLWDLSCQSSVSFPSSLSETSFHLLSRTSLHSVEDHSPVHVKSVWDDIRLHLRRFLVSRLQSHNEINNSQQKMILKNQRIQQLLFLYPESEVIVKYQNIQNKLLAKLLQNCFPSYSRDSNLDVMAHGFQNTMLTLYSMIKEDFDTLYEILAPSSTVKFIKETYLDTVTEEMTKFLENFCELQFKENTVRVVKTSKSSSKHRGAVHALVTPECPRTERNIFLSFDELKFLSQLIKSFLKLENDVQELYEEMFLLLKMPRNTSGIVEKSNREIVIEKPKAHKTSIPLEQLLPGKEVTLLDFGWRNAFKEVSLPMAHCITTAVENFSTKILQQEQNEKSSAVSYAMNLVNVQQIWQDSHMFPEEEQPKKIAKFCSDIMEKLDTMLPLALACRDDSFQEIRANLVEACCKVATAVLARLQERGKEVPSKAPLKNLHILLSTAVYIFQHFTHCNNLMKETTKKPIFLVPVQRYQEFINTLQFQVTDYCVRVCATSILQDAESHHWDDYKAFYEGERCSFSLQMWHYFCWALHHDLWTILPPKIAQEILAEVLEKSLSLLASRYARAHPSYKRTPQIRLDVTTILICTENMLWSICTSVQNLVNPHEYKDDKIFKIHTHCNNLFTTLAILTSPLTELYRTFQHGMDESASDSLKSLFNQPLHWVSCISHFYPSLLRTPSAGGLKAEGQLKLLLSQPGCNWNLLLETLLSNDGLLPRILLQSSNQVSDTENNLNQGFSLTEAIFKVLYHCNFSPQTFGNVFVSYMEEEQLWDFLNYTPASVCMESEPEVIQCLRLALTDAVKDIVQKVISMMNRERNCETNLSKHSVPDSLLESIPKEWSYTPKETKKRDSSKGFTRLAAQAVSIVISKLPTVIACLPPPIKYFFFLSERKMSKNFVELKIAGLLVWNLIVLIRRIFKDGNAVELLTGASLDRWSKEKLGLICVCLGSIIGEQSSPNQMTRKVIQSIEQQKPKWIERQLLKARKLSTECAFMTMEKSTVLEEGDTALELTEQKINMMVLDVCHKPGGSEYLRQIYHIMRLNEEYLKEHLFSMNGSEEKPLPIRPLKTTLRSVEAQPSVFNPFHVHKVFSENMLDQSVITKWNWNWSNLLPNYLGLDKMTFSVLLKN
;
A
#
# COMPACT_ATOMS: atom_id res chain seq x y z
N MET A 1 -37.43 -32.72 12.82
CA MET A 1 -36.08 -32.96 12.31
C MET A 1 -35.06 -32.55 13.39
N ASP A 2 -34.46 -33.52 14.07
CA ASP A 2 -33.18 -33.26 14.76
C ASP A 2 -32.14 -33.17 13.65
N TRP A 3 -31.62 -31.98 13.37
CA TRP A 3 -30.48 -31.84 12.45
C TRP A 3 -29.32 -32.65 13.01
N VAL A 4 -29.04 -33.80 12.41
CA VAL A 4 -27.78 -34.50 12.54
C VAL A 4 -26.81 -33.69 11.68
N ASP A 5 -26.27 -32.61 12.26
CA ASP A 5 -25.17 -31.86 11.67
C ASP A 5 -23.94 -32.77 11.62
N GLU A 6 -23.84 -33.58 10.56
CA GLU A 6 -22.57 -34.13 10.12
C GLU A 6 -21.66 -32.94 9.79
N TYR A 7 -20.62 -32.81 10.60
CA TYR A 7 -19.53 -31.84 10.60
C TYR A 7 -19.07 -31.42 9.18
N SER A 8 -19.77 -30.48 8.54
CA SER A 8 -19.44 -29.94 7.22
C SER A 8 -19.41 -28.40 7.24
N HIS A 9 -18.64 -27.85 8.18
CA HIS A 9 -18.17 -26.46 8.09
C HIS A 9 -16.65 -26.41 7.91
N ASN A 10 -16.14 -27.21 6.98
CA ASN A 10 -14.81 -27.01 6.40
C ASN A 10 -14.98 -26.22 5.10
N SER A 11 -15.35 -24.94 5.19
CA SER A 11 -15.16 -24.04 4.05
C SER A 11 -13.69 -23.69 3.94
N PHE A 12 -13.07 -24.10 2.83
CA PHE A 12 -11.79 -23.55 2.40
C PHE A 12 -11.95 -22.03 2.29
N ASP A 13 -11.15 -21.30 3.07
CA ASP A 13 -11.28 -19.86 3.16
C ASP A 13 -10.29 -19.20 2.20
N LEU A 14 -10.81 -18.56 1.15
CA LEU A 14 -9.96 -17.82 0.20
C LEU A 14 -9.22 -16.67 0.90
N GLN A 15 -9.72 -16.17 2.05
CA GLN A 15 -9.06 -15.09 2.79
C GLN A 15 -7.65 -15.44 3.27
N CYS A 16 -7.37 -16.71 3.61
CA CYS A 16 -6.02 -17.13 4.01
C CYS A 16 -4.99 -17.03 2.86
N LEU A 17 -5.43 -17.15 1.60
CA LEU A 17 -4.56 -17.05 0.42
C LEU A 17 -4.14 -15.62 0.08
N LEU A 18 -4.87 -14.62 0.56
CA LEU A 18 -4.62 -13.20 0.23
C LEU A 18 -3.38 -12.63 0.95
N ASN A 19 -2.94 -13.25 2.05
CA ASN A 19 -1.84 -12.74 2.87
C ASN A 19 -0.46 -13.28 2.45
N SER A 20 -0.40 -14.44 1.80
CA SER A 20 0.84 -14.99 1.23
C SER A 20 0.52 -15.98 0.11
N PHE A 21 1.27 -15.93 -1.00
CA PHE A 21 1.12 -16.93 -2.07
C PHE A 21 1.76 -18.27 -1.65
N PRO A 22 0.99 -19.37 -1.56
CA PRO A 22 1.55 -20.70 -1.36
C PRO A 22 2.42 -21.13 -2.55
N GLY A 23 3.44 -21.96 -2.32
CA GLY A 23 4.22 -22.57 -3.40
C GLY A 23 3.48 -23.71 -4.11
N ASP A 24 4.10 -24.27 -5.16
CA ASP A 24 3.50 -25.32 -6.01
C ASP A 24 3.06 -26.56 -5.21
N LEU A 25 3.79 -26.93 -4.15
CA LEU A 25 3.50 -28.08 -3.30
C LEU A 25 2.32 -27.78 -2.38
N GLU A 26 2.28 -26.57 -1.83
CA GLU A 26 1.16 -26.07 -1.03
C GLU A 26 -0.12 -26.00 -1.87
N PHE A 27 -0.06 -25.56 -3.14
CA PHE A 27 -1.20 -25.61 -4.05
C PHE A 27 -1.67 -27.04 -4.30
N LYS A 28 -0.77 -27.98 -4.60
CA LYS A 28 -1.14 -29.39 -4.77
C LYS A 28 -1.81 -29.98 -3.53
N GLN A 29 -1.29 -29.63 -2.35
CA GLN A 29 -1.88 -30.08 -1.10
C GLN A 29 -3.24 -29.42 -0.84
N ILE A 30 -3.38 -28.13 -1.10
CA ILE A 30 -4.65 -27.40 -1.00
C ILE A 30 -5.69 -28.01 -1.93
N PHE A 31 -5.34 -28.31 -3.19
CA PHE A 31 -6.25 -28.96 -4.12
C PHE A 31 -6.64 -30.36 -3.65
N SER A 32 -5.68 -31.16 -3.17
CA SER A 32 -5.98 -32.46 -2.58
C SER A 32 -6.92 -32.36 -1.38
N ASP A 33 -6.82 -31.29 -0.58
CA ASP A 33 -7.66 -31.07 0.60
C ASP A 33 -9.07 -30.63 0.20
N ILE A 34 -9.16 -29.80 -0.85
CA ILE A 34 -10.43 -29.42 -1.46
C ILE A 34 -11.11 -30.64 -2.08
N ASP A 35 -10.38 -31.49 -2.78
CA ASP A 35 -10.91 -32.72 -3.36
C ASP A 35 -11.45 -33.66 -2.27
N GLU A 36 -10.69 -33.88 -1.18
CA GLU A 36 -11.14 -34.67 -0.02
C GLU A 36 -12.39 -34.05 0.64
N GLN A 37 -12.48 -32.71 0.71
CA GLN A 37 -13.65 -32.00 1.23
C GLN A 37 -14.86 -32.11 0.30
N ILE A 38 -14.67 -32.03 -1.02
CA ILE A 38 -15.73 -32.17 -2.01
C ILE A 38 -16.30 -33.59 -1.94
N GLU A 39 -15.45 -34.61 -1.83
CA GLU A 39 -15.90 -35.99 -1.64
C GLU A 39 -16.69 -36.15 -0.33
N GLN A 40 -16.21 -35.60 0.78
CA GLN A 40 -16.94 -35.64 2.06
C GLN A 40 -18.30 -34.92 1.96
N ASN A 41 -18.33 -33.72 1.37
CA ASN A 41 -19.58 -32.98 1.15
C ASN A 41 -20.54 -33.74 0.24
N ALA A 42 -20.05 -34.38 -0.83
CA ALA A 42 -20.86 -35.21 -1.70
C ALA A 42 -21.48 -36.38 -0.94
N THR A 43 -20.71 -37.06 -0.08
CA THR A 43 -21.23 -38.15 0.75
C THR A 43 -22.24 -37.70 1.81
N SER A 44 -22.02 -36.54 2.45
CA SER A 44 -22.99 -35.97 3.41
C SER A 44 -24.25 -35.46 2.75
N ILE A 45 -24.16 -34.85 1.55
CA ILE A 45 -25.33 -34.47 0.75
C ILE A 45 -26.12 -35.72 0.38
N GLU A 46 -25.46 -36.80 -0.06
CA GLU A 46 -26.12 -38.06 -0.38
C GLU A 46 -26.81 -38.68 0.85
N SER A 47 -26.16 -38.62 2.02
CA SER A 47 -26.73 -39.05 3.30
C SER A 47 -27.98 -38.22 3.69
N CYS A 48 -27.90 -36.89 3.56
CA CYS A 48 -29.00 -35.98 3.84
C CYS A 48 -30.18 -36.20 2.89
N ILE A 49 -29.92 -36.41 1.60
CA ILE A 49 -30.97 -36.73 0.62
C ILE A 49 -31.65 -38.05 0.97
N LYS A 50 -30.90 -39.07 1.40
CA LYS A 50 -31.47 -40.35 1.89
C LYS A 50 -32.29 -40.16 3.16
N GLU A 51 -31.88 -39.27 4.05
CA GLU A 51 -32.63 -38.94 5.26
C GLU A 51 -33.94 -38.21 4.94
N ILE A 52 -33.90 -37.19 4.07
CA ILE A 52 -35.08 -36.50 3.53
C ILE A 52 -36.01 -37.50 2.85
N GLN A 53 -35.49 -38.37 2.00
CA GLN A 53 -36.25 -39.44 1.34
C GLN A 53 -36.95 -40.33 2.37
N SER A 54 -36.25 -40.73 3.44
CA SER A 54 -36.80 -41.58 4.50
C SER A 54 -37.88 -40.90 5.33
N GLU A 55 -37.74 -39.60 5.58
CA GLU A 55 -38.67 -38.81 6.39
C GLU A 55 -39.91 -38.41 5.59
N VAL A 56 -39.76 -38.05 4.31
CA VAL A 56 -40.88 -37.76 3.40
C VAL A 56 -41.72 -39.03 3.15
N ASN A 57 -41.07 -40.17 2.90
CA ASN A 57 -41.77 -41.46 2.75
C ASN A 57 -42.48 -41.90 4.06
N LYS A 58 -42.05 -41.39 5.23
CA LYS A 58 -42.73 -41.61 6.51
C LYS A 58 -43.92 -40.69 6.73
N GLN A 59 -43.79 -39.40 6.41
CA GLN A 59 -44.80 -38.38 6.71
C GLN A 59 -45.87 -38.23 5.62
N CYS A 60 -45.57 -38.59 4.37
CA CYS A 60 -46.49 -38.51 3.23
C CYS A 60 -46.56 -39.87 2.51
N PRO A 61 -47.40 -40.82 2.98
CA PRO A 61 -47.48 -42.17 2.41
C PRO A 61 -48.00 -42.21 0.96
N ASP A 62 -48.62 -41.11 0.49
CA ASP A 62 -49.15 -40.97 -0.87
C ASP A 62 -48.07 -40.58 -1.91
N VAL A 63 -46.84 -40.25 -1.49
CA VAL A 63 -45.71 -39.91 -2.36
C VAL A 63 -44.54 -40.86 -2.07
N GLN A 64 -44.32 -41.86 -2.93
CA GLN A 64 -43.14 -42.72 -2.85
C GLN A 64 -41.98 -42.11 -3.64
N LEU A 65 -41.03 -41.49 -2.94
CA LEU A 65 -39.77 -41.05 -3.53
C LEU A 65 -38.80 -42.24 -3.56
N GLN A 66 -38.47 -42.75 -4.75
CA GLN A 66 -37.60 -43.93 -4.92
C GLN A 66 -36.15 -43.55 -5.28
N THR A 67 -35.94 -42.43 -5.97
CA THR A 67 -34.61 -41.95 -6.39
C THR A 67 -34.26 -40.58 -5.81
N SER A 68 -32.96 -40.24 -5.80
CA SER A 68 -32.49 -38.90 -5.43
C SER A 68 -33.02 -37.83 -6.40
N THR A 69 -33.20 -38.17 -7.67
CA THR A 69 -33.86 -37.34 -8.70
C THR A 69 -35.31 -37.03 -8.34
N ASP A 70 -36.07 -38.00 -7.85
CA ASP A 70 -37.46 -37.81 -7.42
C ASP A 70 -37.54 -36.82 -6.25
N CYS A 71 -36.57 -36.87 -5.32
CA CYS A 71 -36.48 -35.92 -4.20
C CYS A 71 -36.24 -34.48 -4.68
N PHE A 72 -35.39 -34.29 -5.69
CA PHE A 72 -35.14 -32.96 -6.27
C PHE A 72 -36.33 -32.45 -7.10
N GLU A 73 -37.01 -33.30 -7.87
CA GLU A 73 -38.27 -32.96 -8.55
C GLU A 73 -39.38 -32.61 -7.56
N TRP A 74 -39.46 -33.31 -6.43
CA TRP A 74 -40.41 -33.00 -5.37
C TRP A 74 -40.13 -31.64 -4.71
N LEU A 75 -38.85 -31.35 -4.36
CA LEU A 75 -38.45 -30.06 -3.78
C LEU A 75 -38.69 -28.88 -4.74
N THR A 76 -38.48 -29.07 -6.04
CA THR A 76 -38.70 -28.02 -7.07
C THR A 76 -40.18 -27.84 -7.42
N SER A 77 -40.99 -28.91 -7.38
CA SER A 77 -42.43 -28.85 -7.63
C SER A 77 -43.26 -28.36 -6.42
N TYR A 78 -42.70 -28.42 -5.21
CA TYR A 78 -43.39 -27.95 -3.99
C TYR A 78 -43.74 -26.45 -4.03
N HIS A 79 -42.93 -25.63 -4.71
CA HIS A 79 -43.20 -24.20 -4.89
C HIS A 79 -44.26 -23.88 -5.96
N HIS A 80 -44.58 -24.82 -6.85
CA HIS A 80 -45.51 -24.61 -7.96
C HIS A 80 -46.95 -25.09 -7.69
N ASN A 81 -47.17 -25.85 -6.61
CA ASN A 81 -48.48 -26.36 -6.22
C ASN A 81 -49.18 -25.53 -5.12
N THR A 82 -48.89 -24.23 -5.02
CA THR A 82 -49.60 -23.30 -4.10
C THR A 82 -51.00 -22.89 -4.58
N SER A 83 -51.49 -23.42 -5.72
CA SER A 83 -52.82 -23.09 -6.24
C SER A 83 -53.99 -23.78 -5.50
N LYS A 84 -53.73 -24.44 -4.36
CA LYS A 84 -54.76 -24.92 -3.44
C LYS A 84 -54.44 -24.43 -2.02
N SER A 85 -54.54 -23.12 -1.79
CA SER A 85 -54.79 -22.64 -0.41
C SER A 85 -56.12 -23.22 0.06
N PRO A 86 -56.24 -23.78 1.28
CA PRO A 86 -57.54 -24.11 1.84
C PRO A 86 -58.41 -22.85 1.81
N SER A 87 -59.64 -22.95 1.30
CA SER A 87 -60.58 -21.82 1.29
C SER A 87 -60.88 -21.44 2.74
N ILE A 88 -60.25 -20.38 3.24
CA ILE A 88 -60.44 -19.90 4.61
C ILE A 88 -61.85 -19.28 4.69
N PRO A 89 -62.71 -19.69 5.64
CA PRO A 89 -63.93 -18.96 5.94
C PRO A 89 -63.57 -17.54 6.43
N ASN A 90 -64.04 -16.50 5.74
CA ASN A 90 -63.74 -15.09 6.08
C ASN A 90 -64.03 -14.76 7.57
N GLY A 91 -64.94 -15.47 8.23
CA GLY A 91 -65.29 -15.29 9.64
C GLY A 91 -64.15 -15.60 10.63
N ASP A 92 -63.39 -16.67 10.40
CA ASP A 92 -62.33 -17.11 11.33
C ASP A 92 -61.07 -16.25 11.19
N LEU A 93 -60.78 -15.80 9.96
CA LEU A 93 -59.73 -14.80 9.70
C LEU A 93 -60.05 -13.46 10.38
N ILE A 94 -61.31 -12.99 10.31
CA ILE A 94 -61.72 -11.76 11.02
C ILE A 94 -61.59 -11.92 12.53
N LYS A 95 -61.93 -13.09 13.08
CA LYS A 95 -61.82 -13.38 14.51
C LYS A 95 -60.36 -13.32 14.97
N PHE A 96 -59.45 -14.00 14.26
CA PHE A 96 -58.01 -13.94 14.51
C PHE A 96 -57.46 -12.51 14.44
N LEU A 97 -57.79 -11.77 13.37
CA LEU A 97 -57.31 -10.39 13.19
C LEU A 97 -57.88 -9.43 14.25
N LYS A 98 -59.13 -9.60 14.70
CA LYS A 98 -59.68 -8.79 15.81
C LYS A 98 -58.99 -9.10 17.14
N THR A 99 -58.74 -10.38 17.46
CA THR A 99 -57.98 -10.76 18.65
C THR A 99 -56.56 -10.18 18.63
N LEU A 100 -55.90 -10.22 17.48
CA LEU A 100 -54.57 -9.66 17.28
C LEU A 100 -54.57 -8.12 17.37
N GLN A 101 -55.61 -7.46 16.85
CA GLN A 101 -55.80 -6.01 16.98
C GLN A 101 -56.06 -5.59 18.43
N ASP A 102 -56.89 -6.33 19.17
CA ASP A 102 -57.19 -6.07 20.58
C ASP A 102 -55.94 -6.29 21.45
N PHE A 103 -55.13 -7.31 21.14
CA PHE A 103 -53.87 -7.56 21.81
C PHE A 103 -52.86 -6.41 21.59
N LEU A 104 -52.73 -5.92 20.36
CA LEU A 104 -51.90 -4.75 20.03
C LEU A 104 -52.34 -3.43 20.67
N LYS A 105 -53.65 -3.27 20.94
CA LYS A 105 -54.20 -2.06 21.57
C LYS A 105 -54.09 -2.06 23.10
N ASN A 106 -54.18 -3.25 23.72
CA ASN A 106 -54.30 -3.37 25.17
C ASN A 106 -52.99 -3.73 25.88
N GLU A 107 -52.03 -4.38 25.21
CA GLU A 107 -50.74 -4.76 25.79
C GLU A 107 -49.55 -4.02 25.14
N GLN A 108 -48.59 -3.58 25.95
CA GLN A 108 -47.46 -2.78 25.51
C GLN A 108 -46.20 -3.64 25.26
N ASN A 109 -45.45 -3.35 24.20
CA ASN A 109 -44.23 -4.07 23.77
C ASN A 109 -44.44 -5.49 23.19
N GLN A 110 -45.63 -5.79 22.67
CA GLN A 110 -45.94 -7.09 22.06
C GLN A 110 -45.72 -7.14 20.54
N GLU A 111 -45.35 -6.02 19.93
CA GLU A 111 -45.23 -5.86 18.48
C GLU A 111 -44.19 -6.81 17.86
N GLU A 112 -43.08 -7.07 18.54
CA GLU A 112 -42.04 -8.01 18.06
C GLU A 112 -42.50 -9.46 18.08
N MET A 113 -43.15 -9.89 19.17
CA MET A 113 -43.72 -11.24 19.28
C MET A 113 -44.77 -11.48 18.19
N ILE A 114 -45.59 -10.47 17.89
CA ILE A 114 -46.62 -10.57 16.86
C ILE A 114 -46.02 -10.62 15.46
N LEU A 115 -44.97 -9.85 15.17
CA LEU A 115 -44.26 -9.94 13.89
C LEU A 115 -43.64 -11.34 13.69
N ASP A 116 -43.02 -11.89 14.73
CA ASP A 116 -42.49 -13.25 14.74
C ASP A 116 -43.58 -14.31 14.50
N LEU A 117 -44.74 -14.15 15.15
CA LEU A 117 -45.89 -15.04 15.00
C LEU A 117 -46.46 -14.98 13.57
N LEU A 118 -46.63 -13.78 13.01
CA LEU A 118 -47.12 -13.59 11.64
C LEU A 118 -46.14 -14.18 10.61
N TRP A 119 -44.84 -14.01 10.84
CA TRP A 119 -43.81 -14.62 10.01
C TRP A 119 -43.84 -16.16 10.11
N ASP A 120 -43.85 -16.71 11.32
CA ASP A 120 -43.92 -18.16 11.54
C ASP A 120 -45.20 -18.78 10.96
N LEU A 121 -46.34 -18.09 11.05
CA LEU A 121 -47.59 -18.50 10.40
C LEU A 121 -47.44 -18.52 8.87
N SER A 122 -46.89 -17.47 8.27
CA SER A 122 -46.69 -17.43 6.81
C SER A 122 -45.79 -18.57 6.31
N CYS A 123 -44.75 -18.92 7.08
CA CYS A 123 -43.79 -19.96 6.73
C CYS A 123 -44.30 -21.39 6.99
N GLN A 124 -44.97 -21.64 8.12
CA GLN A 124 -45.40 -22.98 8.52
C GLN A 124 -46.74 -23.40 7.93
N SER A 125 -47.64 -22.44 7.70
CA SER A 125 -49.04 -22.72 7.34
C SER A 125 -49.41 -22.30 5.92
N SER A 126 -48.47 -21.81 5.12
CA SER A 126 -48.69 -21.29 3.75
C SER A 126 -49.79 -20.22 3.65
N VAL A 127 -50.07 -19.54 4.77
CA VAL A 127 -51.09 -18.50 4.86
C VAL A 127 -50.57 -17.23 4.17
N SER A 128 -51.24 -16.82 3.09
CA SER A 128 -50.97 -15.55 2.43
C SER A 128 -51.82 -14.46 3.08
N PHE A 129 -51.16 -13.55 3.79
CA PHE A 129 -51.81 -12.32 4.26
C PHE A 129 -52.06 -11.38 3.06
N PRO A 130 -53.11 -10.54 3.09
CA PRO A 130 -53.46 -9.68 1.95
C PRO A 130 -52.30 -8.76 1.54
N SER A 131 -51.73 -8.99 0.34
CA SER A 131 -50.76 -8.10 -0.29
C SER A 131 -51.49 -7.06 -1.15
N SER A 132 -51.10 -5.80 -1.04
CA SER A 132 -51.79 -4.67 -1.68
C SER A 132 -51.54 -4.64 -3.19
N LEU A 133 -52.45 -5.22 -3.96
CA LEU A 133 -52.68 -4.82 -5.36
C LEU A 133 -54.18 -4.62 -5.60
N SER A 134 -54.63 -3.39 -5.37
CA SER A 134 -55.78 -2.82 -6.07
C SER A 134 -55.75 -1.30 -5.91
N GLU A 135 -54.82 -0.67 -6.63
CA GLU A 135 -55.10 0.63 -7.26
C GLU A 135 -55.71 0.34 -8.63
N THR A 136 -56.89 -0.29 -8.66
CA THR A 136 -57.78 -0.12 -9.81
C THR A 136 -58.65 1.07 -9.49
N SER A 137 -58.36 2.17 -10.17
CA SER A 137 -59.24 3.30 -10.38
C SER A 137 -60.72 2.91 -10.34
N PHE A 138 -61.50 3.66 -9.55
CA PHE A 138 -62.95 3.62 -9.56
C PHE A 138 -63.48 4.15 -10.91
N HIS A 139 -63.39 3.37 -11.99
CA HIS A 139 -64.14 3.63 -13.21
C HIS A 139 -64.55 2.33 -13.91
N LEU A 140 -65.86 2.24 -14.19
CA LEU A 140 -66.64 1.21 -14.88
C LEU A 140 -66.94 -0.11 -14.13
N LEU A 141 -67.92 -0.02 -13.23
CA LEU A 141 -68.95 -1.06 -13.13
C LEU A 141 -69.94 -0.91 -14.30
N SER A 142 -69.87 -1.80 -15.28
CA SER A 142 -71.00 -2.04 -16.17
C SER A 142 -72.07 -2.81 -15.37
N ARG A 143 -73.18 -2.13 -15.08
CA ARG A 143 -74.41 -2.71 -14.55
C ARG A 143 -74.86 -3.89 -15.41
N THR A 144 -74.92 -5.09 -14.85
CA THR A 144 -76.03 -6.06 -15.06
C THR A 144 -75.88 -7.25 -14.12
N SER A 145 -76.51 -7.18 -12.95
CA SER A 145 -77.28 -8.29 -12.35
C SER A 145 -77.98 -7.74 -11.11
N LEU A 146 -79.31 -7.67 -11.14
CA LEU A 146 -80.14 -7.05 -10.09
C LEU A 146 -80.37 -7.97 -8.87
N HIS A 147 -79.60 -9.06 -8.72
CA HIS A 147 -79.77 -10.04 -7.62
C HIS A 147 -78.48 -10.57 -6.96
N SER A 148 -77.32 -9.92 -7.12
CA SER A 148 -76.16 -10.28 -6.29
C SER A 148 -76.23 -9.54 -4.94
N VAL A 149 -76.35 -10.28 -3.84
CA VAL A 149 -76.11 -9.77 -2.48
C VAL A 149 -74.69 -9.19 -2.46
N GLU A 150 -74.54 -7.91 -2.09
CA GLU A 150 -73.23 -7.33 -1.82
C GLU A 150 -72.65 -8.00 -0.56
N ASP A 151 -71.72 -8.92 -0.76
CA ASP A 151 -70.97 -9.53 0.33
C ASP A 151 -69.97 -8.49 0.85
N HIS A 152 -70.33 -7.76 1.92
CA HIS A 152 -69.47 -6.75 2.57
C HIS A 152 -68.29 -7.38 3.37
N SER A 153 -68.16 -8.71 3.39
CA SER A 153 -67.11 -9.42 4.15
C SER A 153 -65.64 -9.12 3.75
N PRO A 154 -65.24 -8.90 2.48
CA PRO A 154 -63.84 -8.64 2.14
C PRO A 154 -63.39 -7.22 2.49
N VAL A 155 -64.32 -6.25 2.55
CA VAL A 155 -64.03 -4.86 2.96
C VAL A 155 -63.70 -4.79 4.45
N HIS A 156 -64.41 -5.57 5.27
CA HIS A 156 -64.20 -5.59 6.72
C HIS A 156 -62.89 -6.29 7.12
N VAL A 157 -62.48 -7.36 6.44
CA VAL A 157 -61.17 -8.03 6.64
C VAL A 157 -60.03 -7.05 6.34
N LYS A 158 -60.11 -6.35 5.21
CA LYS A 158 -59.07 -5.41 4.75
C LYS A 158 -58.88 -4.26 5.74
N SER A 159 -59.96 -3.69 6.26
CA SER A 159 -59.88 -2.58 7.24
C SER A 159 -59.19 -2.97 8.57
N VAL A 160 -59.49 -4.15 9.12
CA VAL A 160 -58.88 -4.63 10.39
C VAL A 160 -57.40 -4.96 10.18
N TRP A 161 -57.05 -5.55 9.04
CA TRP A 161 -55.65 -5.79 8.66
C TRP A 161 -54.87 -4.49 8.45
N ASP A 162 -55.47 -3.49 7.81
CA ASP A 162 -54.86 -2.17 7.58
C ASP A 162 -54.53 -1.47 8.91
N ASP A 163 -55.42 -1.57 9.91
CA ASP A 163 -55.17 -1.02 11.25
C ASP A 163 -53.98 -1.71 11.97
N ILE A 164 -53.92 -3.05 11.91
CA ILE A 164 -52.81 -3.84 12.48
C ILE A 164 -51.49 -3.47 11.80
N ARG A 165 -51.48 -3.47 10.46
CA ARG A 165 -50.30 -3.09 9.66
C ARG A 165 -49.84 -1.67 9.96
N LEU A 166 -50.78 -0.75 10.23
CA LEU A 166 -50.46 0.63 10.57
C LEU A 166 -49.78 0.73 11.96
N HIS A 167 -50.28 -0.02 12.95
CA HIS A 167 -49.71 -0.07 14.29
C HIS A 167 -48.29 -0.64 14.28
N LEU A 168 -48.09 -1.80 13.68
CA LEU A 168 -46.77 -2.43 13.53
C LEU A 168 -45.79 -1.54 12.74
N ARG A 169 -46.27 -0.87 11.69
CA ARG A 169 -45.45 0.10 10.93
C ARG A 169 -44.96 1.26 11.80
N ARG A 170 -45.83 1.85 12.63
CA ARG A 170 -45.45 2.97 13.51
C ARG A 170 -44.36 2.53 14.49
N PHE A 171 -44.48 1.34 15.06
CA PHE A 171 -43.46 0.73 15.91
C PHE A 171 -42.12 0.55 15.18
N LEU A 172 -42.12 -0.09 14.01
CA LEU A 172 -40.91 -0.33 13.21
C LEU A 172 -40.23 0.98 12.77
N VAL A 173 -41.00 1.98 12.35
CA VAL A 173 -40.49 3.31 11.97
C VAL A 173 -39.90 4.05 13.17
N SER A 174 -40.56 4.01 14.34
CA SER A 174 -40.05 4.62 15.57
C SER A 174 -38.73 4.00 16.01
N ARG A 175 -38.59 2.68 15.87
CA ARG A 175 -37.34 1.97 16.13
C ARG A 175 -36.28 2.36 15.11
N LEU A 176 -36.55 2.33 13.81
CA LEU A 176 -35.58 2.76 12.78
C LEU A 176 -35.03 4.18 13.02
N GLN A 177 -35.86 5.09 13.53
CA GLN A 177 -35.42 6.44 13.88
C GLN A 177 -34.47 6.47 15.10
N SER A 178 -34.73 5.67 16.15
CA SER A 178 -33.92 5.64 17.37
C SER A 178 -32.55 4.97 17.20
N HIS A 179 -32.38 4.08 16.21
CA HIS A 179 -31.11 3.37 15.99
C HIS A 179 -30.01 4.26 15.40
N ASN A 180 -30.33 5.51 15.03
CA ASN A 180 -29.34 6.48 14.58
C ASN A 180 -28.48 7.06 15.72
N GLU A 181 -28.83 6.80 16.98
CA GLU A 181 -28.09 7.23 18.18
C GLU A 181 -27.09 6.18 18.69
N ILE A 182 -27.00 5.01 18.05
CA ILE A 182 -26.12 3.90 18.46
C ILE A 182 -24.70 4.10 17.88
N ASN A 183 -23.67 4.09 18.73
CA ASN A 183 -22.28 4.32 18.33
C ASN A 183 -21.60 3.15 17.59
N ASN A 184 -22.13 1.92 17.67
CA ASN A 184 -21.53 0.74 17.03
C ASN A 184 -22.12 0.50 15.63
N SER A 185 -21.31 0.67 14.58
CA SER A 185 -21.73 0.59 13.17
C SER A 185 -22.23 -0.80 12.74
N GLN A 186 -21.56 -1.88 13.15
CA GLN A 186 -21.97 -3.25 12.78
C GLN A 186 -23.30 -3.65 13.42
N GLN A 187 -23.49 -3.34 14.71
CA GLN A 187 -24.76 -3.62 15.40
C GLN A 187 -25.90 -2.79 14.82
N LYS A 188 -25.64 -1.52 14.49
CA LYS A 188 -26.58 -0.63 13.83
C LYS A 188 -27.02 -1.18 12.45
N MET A 189 -26.09 -1.70 11.66
CA MET A 189 -26.37 -2.28 10.34
C MET A 189 -27.27 -3.53 10.44
N ILE A 190 -26.93 -4.48 11.30
CA ILE A 190 -27.72 -5.71 11.50
C ILE A 190 -29.16 -5.38 11.94
N LEU A 191 -29.29 -4.44 12.88
CA LEU A 191 -30.61 -4.02 13.38
C LEU A 191 -31.40 -3.28 12.30
N LYS A 192 -30.79 -2.36 11.54
CA LYS A 192 -31.46 -1.67 10.41
C LYS A 192 -31.97 -2.68 9.37
N ASN A 193 -31.13 -3.64 8.98
CA ASN A 193 -31.46 -4.66 7.98
C ASN A 193 -32.64 -5.53 8.43
N GLN A 194 -32.60 -6.05 9.65
CA GLN A 194 -33.72 -6.83 10.23
C GLN A 194 -35.04 -6.05 10.22
N ARG A 195 -35.03 -4.74 10.51
CA ARG A 195 -36.25 -3.92 10.54
C ARG A 195 -36.77 -3.59 9.15
N ILE A 196 -35.89 -3.38 8.17
CA ILE A 196 -36.30 -3.19 6.77
C ILE A 196 -36.92 -4.48 6.23
N GLN A 197 -36.35 -5.65 6.53
CA GLN A 197 -36.94 -6.95 6.18
C GLN A 197 -38.33 -7.14 6.82
N GLN A 198 -38.51 -6.78 8.09
CA GLN A 198 -39.82 -6.80 8.77
C GLN A 198 -40.83 -5.83 8.14
N LEU A 199 -40.38 -4.68 7.60
CA LEU A 199 -41.25 -3.76 6.87
C LEU A 199 -41.65 -4.31 5.49
N LEU A 200 -40.73 -4.97 4.79
CA LEU A 200 -40.98 -5.62 3.50
C LEU A 200 -41.99 -6.79 3.60
N PHE A 201 -42.07 -7.42 4.77
CA PHE A 201 -43.12 -8.40 5.06
C PHE A 201 -44.53 -7.76 5.10
N LEU A 202 -44.65 -6.51 5.54
CA LEU A 202 -45.94 -5.84 5.74
C LEU A 202 -46.39 -4.97 4.56
N TYR A 203 -45.44 -4.43 3.79
CA TYR A 203 -45.65 -3.46 2.72
C TYR A 203 -44.79 -3.78 1.50
N PRO A 204 -45.24 -3.42 0.28
CA PRO A 204 -44.43 -3.60 -0.92
C PRO A 204 -43.13 -2.79 -0.85
N GLU A 205 -42.11 -3.27 -1.56
CA GLU A 205 -40.76 -2.69 -1.62
C GLU A 205 -40.78 -1.17 -1.88
N SER A 206 -41.60 -0.71 -2.83
CA SER A 206 -41.71 0.71 -3.18
C SER A 206 -42.15 1.60 -2.02
N GLU A 207 -43.10 1.16 -1.18
CA GLU A 207 -43.56 1.92 -0.02
C GLU A 207 -42.54 1.96 1.12
N VAL A 208 -41.81 0.85 1.31
CA VAL A 208 -40.78 0.73 2.34
C VAL A 208 -39.60 1.65 2.02
N ILE A 209 -39.14 1.66 0.77
CA ILE A 209 -38.05 2.52 0.30
C ILE A 209 -38.41 4.00 0.50
N VAL A 210 -39.59 4.44 0.06
CA VAL A 210 -40.02 5.85 0.20
C VAL A 210 -40.09 6.27 1.67
N LYS A 211 -40.51 5.37 2.57
CA LYS A 211 -40.53 5.68 4.00
C LYS A 211 -39.13 5.75 4.61
N TYR A 212 -38.24 4.85 4.20
CA TYR A 212 -36.85 4.88 4.64
C TYR A 212 -36.13 6.14 4.16
N GLN A 213 -36.33 6.51 2.88
CA GLN A 213 -35.85 7.76 2.28
C GLN A 213 -36.31 8.98 3.07
N ASN A 214 -37.58 9.04 3.48
CA ASN A 214 -38.11 10.14 4.30
C ASN A 214 -37.45 10.24 5.69
N ILE A 215 -37.03 9.12 6.28
CA ILE A 215 -36.30 9.12 7.56
C ILE A 215 -34.90 9.69 7.34
N GLN A 216 -34.21 9.24 6.30
CA GLN A 216 -32.86 9.70 5.97
C GLN A 216 -32.84 11.18 5.56
N ASN A 217 -33.80 11.64 4.76
CA ASN A 217 -33.92 13.05 4.38
C ASN A 217 -34.07 13.99 5.59
N LYS A 218 -34.76 13.56 6.65
CA LYS A 218 -34.86 14.36 7.89
C LYS A 218 -33.53 14.47 8.65
N LEU A 219 -32.75 13.38 8.68
CA LEU A 219 -31.42 13.36 9.28
C LEU A 219 -30.45 14.22 8.47
N LEU A 220 -30.49 14.05 7.15
CA LEU A 220 -29.69 14.82 6.21
C LEU A 220 -29.99 16.31 6.31
N ALA A 221 -31.27 16.72 6.35
CA ALA A 221 -31.64 18.13 6.52
C ALA A 221 -31.07 18.73 7.82
N LYS A 222 -31.11 17.98 8.94
CA LYS A 222 -30.51 18.44 10.22
C LYS A 222 -28.99 18.56 10.13
N LEU A 223 -28.33 17.65 9.41
CA LEU A 223 -26.89 17.68 9.19
C LEU A 223 -26.50 18.85 8.29
N LEU A 224 -27.16 19.03 7.14
CA LEU A 224 -26.87 20.11 6.18
C LEU A 224 -27.18 21.49 6.75
N GLN A 225 -28.23 21.64 7.59
CA GLN A 225 -28.53 22.90 8.26
C GLN A 225 -27.39 23.37 9.20
N ASN A 226 -26.63 22.44 9.77
CA ASN A 226 -25.44 22.78 10.56
C ASN A 226 -24.23 23.18 9.69
N CYS A 227 -24.28 22.92 8.38
CA CYS A 227 -23.14 23.03 7.46
C CYS A 227 -23.25 24.23 6.51
N PHE A 228 -24.48 24.67 6.23
CA PHE A 228 -24.78 25.87 5.47
C PHE A 228 -25.39 26.98 6.37
N PRO A 229 -24.68 27.45 7.42
CA PRO A 229 -25.13 28.66 8.11
C PRO A 229 -25.14 29.84 7.12
N SER A 230 -26.07 30.78 7.29
CA SER A 230 -26.14 31.97 6.45
C SER A 230 -24.78 32.66 6.38
N TYR A 231 -24.18 32.70 5.18
CA TYR A 231 -22.88 33.35 4.96
C TYR A 231 -22.97 34.80 5.46
N SER A 232 -22.06 35.17 6.35
CA SER A 232 -21.96 36.52 6.92
C SER A 232 -20.57 37.08 6.66
N ARG A 233 -20.48 38.40 6.48
CA ARG A 233 -19.28 39.10 6.02
C ARG A 233 -18.03 38.87 6.88
N ASP A 234 -18.21 38.62 8.18
CA ASP A 234 -17.13 38.41 9.14
C ASP A 234 -16.79 36.91 9.34
N SER A 235 -17.39 36.03 8.53
CA SER A 235 -17.13 34.60 8.63
C SER A 235 -15.75 34.26 8.09
N ASN A 236 -14.98 33.53 8.89
CA ASN A 236 -13.67 33.04 8.51
C ASN A 236 -13.85 31.92 7.46
N LEU A 237 -13.51 32.23 6.20
CA LEU A 237 -13.63 31.31 5.06
C LEU A 237 -12.89 29.98 5.30
N ASP A 238 -11.73 30.01 5.96
CA ASP A 238 -10.96 28.79 6.26
C ASP A 238 -11.69 27.90 7.29
N VAL A 239 -12.37 28.49 8.29
CA VAL A 239 -13.17 27.74 9.28
C VAL A 239 -14.41 27.14 8.63
N MET A 240 -15.03 27.86 7.69
CA MET A 240 -16.18 27.37 6.93
C MET A 240 -15.80 26.21 6.01
N ALA A 241 -14.66 26.31 5.31
CA ALA A 241 -14.15 25.22 4.48
C ALA A 241 -13.84 23.96 5.29
N HIS A 242 -13.23 24.10 6.47
CA HIS A 242 -12.96 22.96 7.36
C HIS A 242 -14.26 22.34 7.90
N GLY A 243 -15.25 23.17 8.26
CA GLY A 243 -16.58 22.70 8.65
C GLY A 243 -17.22 21.86 7.53
N PHE A 244 -17.15 22.34 6.30
CA PHE A 244 -17.65 21.64 5.11
C PHE A 244 -16.95 20.30 4.88
N GLN A 245 -15.62 20.25 5.00
CA GLN A 245 -14.84 19.03 4.83
C GLN A 245 -15.22 17.94 5.85
N ASN A 246 -15.39 18.30 7.12
CA ASN A 246 -15.82 17.37 8.17
C ASN A 246 -17.22 16.81 7.92
N THR A 247 -18.12 17.67 7.42
CA THR A 247 -19.47 17.26 7.04
C THR A 247 -19.46 16.28 5.88
N MET A 248 -18.66 16.52 4.85
CA MET A 248 -18.56 15.60 3.71
C MET A 248 -18.05 14.22 4.12
N LEU A 249 -17.13 14.15 5.10
CA LEU A 249 -16.71 12.87 5.69
C LEU A 249 -17.86 12.17 6.43
N THR A 250 -18.68 12.93 7.17
CA THR A 250 -19.85 12.39 7.88
C THR A 250 -20.91 11.89 6.90
N LEU A 251 -21.15 12.65 5.82
CA LEU A 251 -22.05 12.29 4.74
C LEU A 251 -21.61 11.01 4.03
N TYR A 252 -20.33 10.88 3.70
CA TYR A 252 -19.76 9.66 3.14
C TYR A 252 -20.01 8.45 4.05
N SER A 253 -19.79 8.60 5.37
CA SER A 253 -20.08 7.54 6.34
C SER A 253 -21.56 7.13 6.34
N MET A 254 -22.50 8.09 6.22
CA MET A 254 -23.92 7.79 6.12
C MET A 254 -24.28 7.05 4.81
N ILE A 255 -23.70 7.49 3.69
CA ILE A 255 -23.88 6.84 2.39
C ILE A 255 -23.38 5.40 2.45
N LYS A 256 -22.18 5.17 3.01
CA LYS A 256 -21.60 3.83 3.17
C LYS A 256 -22.47 2.92 4.03
N GLU A 257 -22.94 3.40 5.19
CA GLU A 257 -23.84 2.63 6.06
C GLU A 257 -25.13 2.21 5.37
N ASP A 258 -25.79 3.13 4.67
CA ASP A 258 -27.05 2.85 3.98
C ASP A 258 -26.83 1.99 2.73
N PHE A 259 -25.69 2.14 2.05
CA PHE A 259 -25.27 1.29 0.95
C PHE A 259 -25.12 -0.17 1.41
N ASP A 260 -24.36 -0.41 2.47
CA ASP A 260 -24.15 -1.75 3.04
C ASP A 260 -25.47 -2.38 3.52
N THR A 261 -26.36 -1.57 4.10
CA THR A 261 -27.67 -2.03 4.58
C THR A 261 -28.61 -2.41 3.44
N LEU A 262 -28.67 -1.60 2.37
CA LEU A 262 -29.61 -1.79 1.25
C LEU A 262 -29.10 -2.80 0.22
N TYR A 263 -27.79 -3.01 0.13
CA TYR A 263 -27.16 -3.94 -0.81
C TYR A 263 -27.59 -5.42 -0.63
N GLU A 264 -27.94 -5.81 0.60
CA GLU A 264 -28.47 -7.16 0.88
C GLU A 264 -29.95 -7.32 0.53
N ILE A 265 -30.68 -6.21 0.37
CA ILE A 265 -32.14 -6.19 0.32
C ILE A 265 -32.65 -5.85 -1.09
N LEU A 266 -32.01 -4.88 -1.76
CA LEU A 266 -32.46 -4.30 -3.02
C LEU A 266 -31.59 -4.72 -4.20
N ALA A 267 -32.16 -4.66 -5.41
CA ALA A 267 -31.39 -4.76 -6.64
C ALA A 267 -30.38 -3.59 -6.73
N PRO A 268 -29.17 -3.79 -7.29
CA PRO A 268 -28.13 -2.76 -7.37
C PRO A 268 -28.60 -1.45 -8.00
N SER A 269 -29.45 -1.52 -9.04
CA SER A 269 -30.03 -0.33 -9.69
C SER A 269 -30.96 0.47 -8.77
N SER A 270 -31.71 -0.20 -7.89
CA SER A 270 -32.59 0.43 -6.91
C SER A 270 -31.79 1.08 -5.78
N THR A 271 -30.69 0.45 -5.33
CA THR A 271 -29.78 1.01 -4.32
C THR A 271 -29.08 2.28 -4.82
N VAL A 272 -28.60 2.26 -6.08
CA VAL A 272 -28.04 3.45 -6.75
C VAL A 272 -29.06 4.58 -6.82
N LYS A 273 -30.28 4.26 -7.26
CA LYS A 273 -31.37 5.24 -7.35
C LYS A 273 -31.66 5.87 -5.98
N PHE A 274 -31.72 5.06 -4.93
CA PHE A 274 -31.92 5.55 -3.56
C PHE A 274 -30.81 6.52 -3.13
N ILE A 275 -29.53 6.19 -3.36
CA ILE A 275 -28.41 7.06 -2.96
C ILE A 275 -28.45 8.39 -3.72
N LYS A 276 -28.74 8.34 -5.02
CA LYS A 276 -28.87 9.54 -5.85
C LYS A 276 -29.96 10.47 -5.32
N GLU A 277 -31.18 9.96 -5.19
CA GLU A 277 -32.35 10.77 -4.83
C GLU A 277 -32.34 11.25 -3.37
N THR A 278 -31.74 10.48 -2.46
CA THR A 278 -31.70 10.82 -1.02
C THR A 278 -30.56 11.77 -0.70
N TYR A 279 -29.35 11.44 -1.17
CA TYR A 279 -28.13 12.13 -0.74
C TYR A 279 -27.61 13.12 -1.78
N LEU A 280 -27.33 12.66 -3.00
CA LEU A 280 -26.64 13.48 -4.00
C LEU A 280 -27.49 14.67 -4.49
N ASP A 281 -28.78 14.43 -4.73
CA ASP A 281 -29.70 15.48 -5.18
C ASP A 281 -29.95 16.53 -4.08
N THR A 282 -30.19 16.09 -2.85
CA THR A 282 -30.39 16.98 -1.69
C THR A 282 -29.16 17.86 -1.42
N VAL A 283 -27.96 17.27 -1.48
CA VAL A 283 -26.71 18.01 -1.30
C VAL A 283 -26.49 19.03 -2.42
N THR A 284 -26.86 18.67 -3.65
CA THR A 284 -26.79 19.58 -4.82
C THR A 284 -27.74 20.76 -4.65
N GLU A 285 -28.97 20.54 -4.17
CA GLU A 285 -29.97 21.60 -3.94
C GLU A 285 -29.52 22.58 -2.85
N GLU A 286 -29.06 22.07 -1.70
CA GLU A 286 -28.59 22.93 -0.60
C GLU A 286 -27.32 23.70 -0.96
N MET A 287 -26.41 23.10 -1.74
CA MET A 287 -25.23 23.80 -2.25
C MET A 287 -25.62 24.93 -3.23
N THR A 288 -26.65 24.71 -4.05
CA THR A 288 -27.16 25.75 -4.97
C THR A 288 -27.67 26.94 -4.18
N LYS A 289 -28.49 26.72 -3.14
CA LYS A 289 -29.00 27.78 -2.25
C LYS A 289 -27.86 28.54 -1.55
N PHE A 290 -26.82 27.84 -1.12
CA PHE A 290 -25.65 28.46 -0.51
C PHE A 290 -24.89 29.35 -1.50
N LEU A 291 -24.64 28.86 -2.72
CA LEU A 291 -23.92 29.62 -3.75
C LEU A 291 -24.70 30.82 -4.29
N GLU A 292 -26.03 30.71 -4.40
CA GLU A 292 -26.91 31.84 -4.72
C GLU A 292 -26.77 32.95 -3.67
N ASN A 293 -26.86 32.60 -2.38
CA ASN A 293 -26.65 33.54 -1.27
C ASN A 293 -25.23 34.16 -1.28
N PHE A 294 -24.21 33.36 -1.57
CA PHE A 294 -22.83 33.83 -1.72
C PHE A 294 -22.72 34.86 -2.86
N CYS A 295 -23.34 34.61 -4.01
CA CYS A 295 -23.34 35.53 -5.15
C CYS A 295 -24.08 36.84 -4.85
N GLU A 296 -25.27 36.78 -4.23
CA GLU A 296 -26.06 37.98 -3.89
C GLU A 296 -25.30 38.95 -2.99
N LEU A 297 -24.54 38.43 -2.02
CA LEU A 297 -23.75 39.24 -1.11
C LEU A 297 -22.57 39.92 -1.83
N GLN A 298 -21.98 39.26 -2.84
CA GLN A 298 -20.94 39.85 -3.69
C GLN A 298 -21.47 40.93 -4.65
N PHE A 299 -22.67 40.76 -5.19
CA PHE A 299 -23.32 41.78 -6.04
C PHE A 299 -23.59 43.10 -5.30
N LYS A 300 -23.87 43.04 -3.99
CA LYS A 300 -24.07 44.23 -3.15
C LYS A 300 -22.76 45.02 -2.88
N GLU A 301 -21.59 44.39 -3.02
CA GLU A 301 -20.30 45.07 -2.81
C GLU A 301 -19.82 45.88 -4.03
N ASN A 302 -19.94 45.32 -5.25
CA ASN A 302 -19.48 45.98 -6.48
C ASN A 302 -20.29 47.24 -6.82
N THR A 303 -21.57 47.29 -6.42
CA THR A 303 -22.42 48.47 -6.57
C THR A 303 -22.02 49.63 -5.65
N VAL A 304 -21.40 49.35 -4.48
CA VAL A 304 -20.94 50.41 -3.55
C VAL A 304 -19.58 50.98 -3.97
N ARG A 305 -18.70 50.19 -4.60
CA ARG A 305 -17.39 50.69 -5.09
C ARG A 305 -17.51 51.53 -6.36
N VAL A 306 -18.42 51.20 -7.29
CA VAL A 306 -18.62 51.96 -8.54
C VAL A 306 -19.26 53.33 -8.31
N VAL A 307 -20.05 53.52 -7.25
CA VAL A 307 -20.72 54.81 -6.96
C VAL A 307 -19.75 55.87 -6.41
N LYS A 308 -18.55 55.52 -5.93
CA LYS A 308 -17.61 56.49 -5.33
C LYS A 308 -16.75 57.27 -6.32
N THR A 309 -16.79 57.02 -7.63
CA THR A 309 -15.93 57.70 -8.62
C THR A 309 -16.66 58.60 -9.64
N SER A 310 -17.96 58.89 -9.50
CA SER A 310 -18.64 59.87 -10.37
C SER A 310 -19.25 61.05 -9.60
N LYS A 311 -18.43 62.08 -9.37
CA LYS A 311 -18.91 63.45 -9.14
C LYS A 311 -18.48 64.34 -10.29
N SER A 312 -19.39 64.63 -11.22
CA SER A 312 -19.49 65.96 -11.84
C SER A 312 -20.85 66.17 -12.52
N SER A 313 -21.51 67.26 -12.08
CA SER A 313 -22.45 68.17 -12.79
C SER A 313 -23.37 67.63 -13.89
N SER A 314 -24.68 67.91 -13.88
CA SER A 314 -25.25 69.27 -13.89
C SER A 314 -26.78 69.25 -13.73
N LYS A 315 -27.33 70.39 -13.30
CA LYS A 315 -28.75 70.66 -13.02
C LYS A 315 -29.56 70.83 -14.30
N HIS A 316 -30.74 70.19 -14.39
CA HIS A 316 -31.94 70.85 -14.92
C HIS A 316 -33.24 70.29 -14.34
N ARG A 317 -34.24 71.17 -14.24
CA ARG A 317 -35.51 71.08 -13.51
C ARG A 317 -36.65 70.91 -14.53
N GLY A 318 -37.64 70.04 -14.30
CA GLY A 318 -38.94 70.12 -15.00
C GLY A 318 -39.75 68.82 -15.16
N ALA A 319 -40.88 68.76 -14.45
CA ALA A 319 -42.18 68.15 -14.78
C ALA A 319 -42.39 66.62 -14.96
N VAL A 320 -43.04 66.03 -13.93
CA VAL A 320 -44.31 65.26 -13.93
C VAL A 320 -44.59 64.12 -14.96
N HIS A 321 -44.67 62.90 -14.40
CA HIS A 321 -45.40 61.66 -14.78
C HIS A 321 -45.28 61.05 -16.18
N ALA A 322 -44.74 59.83 -16.25
CA ALA A 322 -45.46 58.64 -16.75
C ALA A 322 -44.77 57.35 -16.25
N LEU A 323 -45.58 56.48 -15.67
CA LEU A 323 -45.26 55.14 -15.18
C LEU A 323 -44.98 54.23 -16.39
N VAL A 324 -43.72 54.01 -16.76
CA VAL A 324 -43.29 52.87 -17.57
C VAL A 324 -41.95 52.42 -17.01
N THR A 325 -41.95 51.32 -16.23
CA THR A 325 -40.76 50.50 -15.99
C THR A 325 -40.35 49.90 -17.33
N PRO A 326 -39.19 50.26 -17.92
CA PRO A 326 -38.59 49.40 -18.92
C PRO A 326 -37.90 48.27 -18.17
N GLU A 327 -38.31 47.03 -18.45
CA GLU A 327 -37.48 45.86 -18.19
C GLU A 327 -36.11 46.12 -18.84
N CYS A 328 -35.10 46.39 -18.02
CA CYS A 328 -33.73 46.49 -18.49
C CYS A 328 -33.18 45.06 -18.63
N PRO A 329 -32.61 44.67 -19.79
CA PRO A 329 -32.03 43.34 -19.98
C PRO A 329 -30.90 43.11 -18.98
N ARG A 330 -30.75 41.87 -18.50
CA ARG A 330 -29.58 41.40 -17.73
C ARG A 330 -28.30 41.54 -18.57
N THR A 331 -27.75 42.74 -18.69
CA THR A 331 -26.37 42.93 -19.16
C THR A 331 -25.42 42.47 -18.06
N GLU A 332 -24.60 41.48 -18.41
CA GLU A 332 -23.45 40.91 -17.68
C GLU A 332 -22.80 41.93 -16.73
N ARG A 333 -23.02 41.74 -15.43
CA ARG A 333 -22.31 42.47 -14.38
C ARG A 333 -21.21 41.56 -13.86
N ASN A 334 -19.97 41.83 -14.27
CA ASN A 334 -18.79 41.05 -13.90
C ASN A 334 -18.59 41.06 -12.38
N ILE A 335 -18.73 39.90 -11.75
CA ILE A 335 -18.34 39.66 -10.36
C ILE A 335 -16.82 39.51 -10.32
N PHE A 336 -16.14 40.29 -9.49
CA PHE A 336 -14.71 40.13 -9.22
C PHE A 336 -14.53 39.36 -7.91
N LEU A 337 -13.95 38.16 -7.99
CA LEU A 337 -13.58 37.33 -6.85
C LEU A 337 -12.13 37.59 -6.47
N SER A 338 -11.87 37.74 -5.17
CA SER A 338 -10.53 37.79 -4.59
C SER A 338 -9.87 36.40 -4.58
N PHE A 339 -8.55 36.37 -4.37
CA PHE A 339 -7.80 35.10 -4.27
C PHE A 339 -8.31 34.22 -3.11
N ASP A 340 -8.65 34.81 -1.96
CA ASP A 340 -9.14 34.06 -0.79
C ASP A 340 -10.52 33.44 -1.05
N GLU A 341 -11.37 34.12 -1.82
CA GLU A 341 -12.68 33.59 -2.25
C GLU A 341 -12.53 32.48 -3.30
N LEU A 342 -11.61 32.63 -4.26
CA LEU A 342 -11.29 31.56 -5.21
C LEU A 342 -10.70 30.33 -4.51
N LYS A 343 -9.82 30.53 -3.52
CA LYS A 343 -9.26 29.48 -2.68
C LYS A 343 -10.37 28.75 -1.91
N PHE A 344 -11.30 29.50 -1.32
CA PHE A 344 -12.46 28.92 -0.62
C PHE A 344 -13.33 28.07 -1.55
N LEU A 345 -13.69 28.58 -2.73
CA LEU A 345 -14.48 27.82 -3.71
C LEU A 345 -13.73 26.56 -4.20
N SER A 346 -12.41 26.65 -4.37
CA SER A 346 -11.56 25.51 -4.72
C SER A 346 -11.54 24.44 -3.63
N GLN A 347 -11.49 24.84 -2.35
CA GLN A 347 -11.58 23.90 -1.22
C GLN A 347 -12.93 23.18 -1.16
N LEU A 348 -14.04 23.88 -1.42
CA LEU A 348 -15.37 23.25 -1.51
C LEU A 348 -15.41 22.21 -2.63
N ILE A 349 -14.93 22.57 -3.82
CA ILE A 349 -14.83 21.65 -4.96
C ILE A 349 -13.95 20.45 -4.63
N LYS A 350 -12.83 20.65 -3.94
CA LYS A 350 -11.95 19.56 -3.48
C LYS A 350 -12.70 18.57 -2.58
N SER A 351 -13.52 19.05 -1.65
CA SER A 351 -14.35 18.18 -0.79
C SER A 351 -15.36 17.38 -1.59
N PHE A 352 -16.01 17.99 -2.59
CA PHE A 352 -16.95 17.28 -3.47
C PHE A 352 -16.28 16.24 -4.36
N LEU A 353 -15.12 16.56 -4.95
CA LEU A 353 -14.33 15.61 -5.74
C LEU A 353 -13.91 14.41 -4.91
N LYS A 354 -13.53 14.63 -3.65
CA LYS A 354 -13.20 13.55 -2.73
C LYS A 354 -14.43 12.66 -2.47
N LEU A 355 -15.57 13.25 -2.13
CA LEU A 355 -16.82 12.50 -1.93
C LEU A 355 -17.22 11.70 -3.17
N GLU A 356 -17.11 12.29 -4.37
CA GLU A 356 -17.40 11.64 -5.64
C GLU A 356 -16.51 10.41 -5.86
N ASN A 357 -15.20 10.55 -5.67
CA ASN A 357 -14.25 9.44 -5.80
C ASN A 357 -14.53 8.34 -4.77
N ASP A 358 -14.72 8.72 -3.50
CA ASP A 358 -14.96 7.76 -2.42
C ASP A 358 -16.28 6.97 -2.65
N VAL A 359 -17.34 7.62 -3.16
CA VAL A 359 -18.62 6.96 -3.50
C VAL A 359 -18.51 6.10 -4.76
N GLN A 360 -17.73 6.53 -5.75
CA GLN A 360 -17.47 5.77 -6.97
C GLN A 360 -16.68 4.48 -6.65
N GLU A 361 -15.69 4.54 -5.76
CA GLU A 361 -14.92 3.37 -5.31
C GLU A 361 -15.84 2.35 -4.61
N LEU A 362 -16.72 2.80 -3.70
CA LEU A 362 -17.73 1.94 -3.06
C LEU A 362 -18.63 1.23 -4.09
N TYR A 363 -19.00 1.92 -5.17
CA TYR A 363 -19.80 1.34 -6.24
C TYR A 363 -19.03 0.29 -7.06
N GLU A 364 -17.75 0.53 -7.34
CA GLU A 364 -16.89 -0.41 -8.06
C GLU A 364 -16.60 -1.69 -7.26
N GLU A 365 -16.37 -1.57 -5.95
CA GLU A 365 -16.25 -2.71 -5.03
C GLU A 365 -17.49 -3.63 -5.10
N MET A 366 -18.68 -3.05 -5.17
CA MET A 366 -19.94 -3.78 -5.30
C MET A 366 -20.04 -4.55 -6.63
N PHE A 367 -19.62 -3.95 -7.74
CA PHE A 367 -19.61 -4.62 -9.05
C PHE A 367 -18.70 -5.85 -9.07
N LEU A 368 -17.60 -5.81 -8.32
CA LEU A 368 -16.70 -6.95 -8.17
C LEU A 368 -17.34 -8.07 -7.34
N LEU A 369 -18.06 -7.73 -6.26
CA LEU A 369 -18.76 -8.71 -5.41
C LEU A 369 -19.93 -9.42 -6.13
N LEU A 370 -20.59 -8.74 -7.08
CA LEU A 370 -21.69 -9.29 -7.89
C LEU A 370 -21.24 -10.35 -8.93
N LYS A 371 -19.95 -10.43 -9.27
CA LYS A 371 -19.41 -11.47 -10.17
C LYS A 371 -19.36 -12.86 -9.54
N MET A 372 -19.59 -12.98 -8.23
CA MET A 372 -19.79 -14.26 -7.55
C MET A 372 -21.27 -14.63 -7.59
N PRO A 373 -21.65 -15.85 -8.05
CA PRO A 373 -23.05 -16.22 -8.18
C PRO A 373 -23.73 -16.21 -6.80
N ARG A 374 -24.67 -15.28 -6.60
CA ARG A 374 -25.49 -15.21 -5.41
C ARG A 374 -26.49 -16.38 -5.41
N ASN A 375 -26.39 -17.23 -4.39
CA ASN A 375 -27.48 -18.10 -3.97
C ASN A 375 -28.59 -17.24 -3.35
N THR A 376 -29.47 -16.70 -4.19
CA THR A 376 -30.76 -16.17 -3.74
C THR A 376 -31.86 -16.84 -4.55
N SER A 377 -32.52 -17.78 -3.89
CA SER A 377 -33.79 -18.36 -4.30
C SER A 377 -34.84 -17.27 -4.53
N GLY A 378 -35.54 -17.35 -5.66
CA GLY A 378 -36.86 -16.76 -5.82
C GLY A 378 -36.99 -15.72 -6.94
N ILE A 379 -37.80 -16.07 -7.94
CA ILE A 379 -38.32 -15.24 -9.04
C ILE A 379 -37.38 -15.14 -10.25
N VAL A 380 -37.46 -16.16 -11.11
CA VAL A 380 -36.97 -16.11 -12.49
C VAL A 380 -38.12 -15.67 -13.40
N GLU A 381 -37.95 -14.51 -14.05
CA GLU A 381 -38.74 -14.11 -15.21
C GLU A 381 -38.57 -15.13 -16.34
N LYS A 382 -39.70 -15.67 -16.81
CA LYS A 382 -39.76 -16.56 -17.97
C LYS A 382 -39.34 -15.82 -19.25
N SER A 383 -38.26 -16.26 -19.88
CA SER A 383 -38.10 -16.12 -21.33
C SER A 383 -37.96 -17.51 -21.97
N ASN A 384 -39.06 -17.99 -22.56
CA ASN A 384 -39.09 -19.18 -23.40
C ASN A 384 -38.46 -18.86 -24.77
N ARG A 385 -37.48 -19.65 -25.21
CA ARG A 385 -37.40 -20.18 -26.60
C ARG A 385 -36.30 -21.24 -26.76
N GLU A 386 -36.78 -22.48 -26.83
CA GLU A 386 -36.37 -23.60 -27.68
C GLU A 386 -34.86 -23.85 -27.95
N ILE A 387 -34.37 -24.92 -27.30
CA ILE A 387 -33.12 -25.60 -27.60
C ILE A 387 -33.36 -26.55 -28.77
N VAL A 388 -32.75 -26.28 -29.93
CA VAL A 388 -32.57 -27.26 -31.01
C VAL A 388 -31.22 -27.94 -30.83
N ILE A 389 -31.28 -29.27 -30.79
CA ILE A 389 -30.16 -30.21 -30.66
C ILE A 389 -29.39 -30.27 -31.99
N GLU A 390 -28.08 -29.99 -31.99
CA GLU A 390 -27.14 -30.52 -32.99
C GLU A 390 -25.74 -30.78 -32.41
N LYS A 391 -25.14 -31.90 -32.84
CA LYS A 391 -23.86 -32.48 -32.38
C LYS A 391 -22.62 -31.81 -33.01
N PRO A 392 -21.40 -32.02 -32.46
CA PRO A 392 -20.27 -31.10 -32.61
C PRO A 392 -19.43 -31.38 -33.87
N LYS A 393 -18.88 -30.32 -34.47
CA LYS A 393 -17.73 -30.39 -35.39
C LYS A 393 -16.65 -29.37 -35.02
N ALA A 394 -15.42 -29.82 -35.18
CA ALA A 394 -14.18 -29.23 -34.71
C ALA A 394 -13.71 -27.97 -35.47
N HIS A 395 -12.87 -27.21 -34.75
CA HIS A 395 -11.98 -26.12 -35.16
C HIS A 395 -12.59 -24.77 -35.55
N LYS A 396 -12.42 -23.77 -34.65
CA LYS A 396 -11.83 -22.46 -34.97
C LYS A 396 -11.57 -21.61 -33.71
N THR A 397 -10.34 -21.11 -33.63
CA THR A 397 -9.84 -19.89 -32.97
C THR A 397 -10.75 -19.16 -31.98
N SER A 398 -10.26 -19.05 -30.74
CA SER A 398 -10.76 -18.22 -29.65
C SER A 398 -10.91 -16.75 -30.08
N ILE A 399 -12.16 -16.30 -30.16
CA ILE A 399 -12.54 -14.88 -30.20
C ILE A 399 -12.79 -14.45 -28.74
N PRO A 400 -12.37 -13.24 -28.30
CA PRO A 400 -12.65 -12.75 -26.95
C PRO A 400 -14.16 -12.63 -26.74
N LEU A 401 -14.64 -13.14 -25.62
CA LEU A 401 -16.03 -13.14 -25.20
C LEU A 401 -16.42 -11.73 -24.72
N GLU A 402 -16.65 -10.79 -25.63
CA GLU A 402 -17.00 -9.40 -25.28
C GLU A 402 -18.23 -8.83 -26.00
N GLN A 403 -19.01 -9.63 -26.76
CA GLN A 403 -20.09 -9.08 -27.60
C GLN A 403 -21.46 -9.75 -27.50
N LEU A 404 -21.79 -10.44 -26.41
CA LEU A 404 -23.14 -10.99 -26.19
C LEU A 404 -23.68 -10.68 -24.79
N LEU A 405 -23.93 -9.40 -24.54
CA LEU A 405 -24.89 -8.94 -23.52
C LEU A 405 -25.85 -7.96 -24.20
N PRO A 406 -27.18 -8.18 -24.16
CA PRO A 406 -28.12 -7.19 -24.65
C PRO A 406 -28.01 -5.93 -23.79
N GLY A 407 -27.70 -4.81 -24.43
CA GLY A 407 -27.49 -3.51 -23.80
C GLY A 407 -28.70 -3.07 -22.98
N LYS A 408 -28.58 -3.20 -21.66
CA LYS A 408 -29.13 -2.23 -20.72
C LYS A 408 -27.94 -1.42 -20.24
N GLU A 409 -27.94 -0.13 -20.58
CA GLU A 409 -26.99 0.86 -20.09
C GLU A 409 -26.74 0.63 -18.60
N VAL A 410 -25.48 0.40 -18.25
CA VAL A 410 -25.04 0.51 -16.86
C VAL A 410 -25.30 1.96 -16.48
N THR A 411 -26.30 2.21 -15.64
CA THR A 411 -26.58 3.55 -15.11
C THR A 411 -25.38 3.98 -14.27
N LEU A 412 -24.45 4.70 -14.89
CA LEU A 412 -23.38 5.43 -14.22
C LEU A 412 -24.00 6.35 -13.16
N LEU A 413 -23.35 6.45 -12.00
CA LEU A 413 -23.73 7.40 -10.97
C LEU A 413 -23.54 8.81 -11.52
N ASP A 414 -24.63 9.56 -11.68
CA ASP A 414 -24.60 10.91 -12.20
C ASP A 414 -24.55 11.91 -11.03
N PHE A 415 -23.43 12.64 -10.92
CA PHE A 415 -23.14 13.58 -9.85
C PHE A 415 -23.55 15.02 -10.24
N GLY A 416 -24.74 15.42 -9.79
CA GLY A 416 -25.34 16.71 -10.12
C GLY A 416 -24.70 17.96 -9.49
N TRP A 417 -23.79 17.81 -8.51
CA TRP A 417 -23.26 18.92 -7.70
C TRP A 417 -22.57 20.01 -8.52
N ARG A 418 -22.02 19.65 -9.68
CA ARG A 418 -21.45 20.58 -10.67
C ARG A 418 -22.45 21.63 -11.14
N ASN A 419 -23.74 21.29 -11.23
CA ASN A 419 -24.77 22.25 -11.64
C ASN A 419 -24.94 23.41 -10.66
N ALA A 420 -24.66 23.21 -9.36
CA ALA A 420 -24.75 24.26 -8.34
C ALA A 420 -23.77 25.41 -8.60
N PHE A 421 -22.61 25.12 -9.22
CA PHE A 421 -21.56 26.11 -9.49
C PHE A 421 -21.77 26.91 -10.78
N LYS A 422 -22.86 26.67 -11.54
CA LYS A 422 -23.08 27.32 -12.84
C LYS A 422 -23.10 28.86 -12.76
N GLU A 423 -23.74 29.44 -11.74
CA GLU A 423 -23.82 30.89 -11.60
C GLU A 423 -22.48 31.56 -11.26
N VAL A 424 -21.61 30.83 -10.56
CA VAL A 424 -20.27 31.31 -10.16
C VAL A 424 -19.21 31.02 -11.22
N SER A 425 -19.51 30.13 -12.17
CA SER A 425 -18.55 29.56 -13.11
C SER A 425 -17.80 30.59 -13.97
N LEU A 426 -18.54 31.50 -14.60
CA LEU A 426 -18.02 32.52 -15.51
C LEU A 426 -17.24 33.61 -14.77
N PRO A 427 -17.72 34.14 -13.61
CA PRO A 427 -16.91 34.94 -12.70
C PRO A 427 -15.59 34.29 -12.27
N MET A 428 -15.63 33.01 -11.89
CA MET A 428 -14.44 32.26 -11.50
C MET A 428 -13.45 32.18 -12.66
N ALA A 429 -13.93 31.82 -13.85
CA ALA A 429 -13.12 31.70 -15.06
C ALA A 429 -12.36 32.99 -15.36
N HIS A 430 -13.02 34.16 -15.29
CA HIS A 430 -12.38 35.46 -15.54
C HIS A 430 -11.43 35.91 -14.43
N CYS A 431 -11.73 35.58 -13.16
CA CYS A 431 -10.90 36.00 -12.03
C CYS A 431 -9.64 35.16 -11.86
N ILE A 432 -9.66 33.88 -12.27
CA ILE A 432 -8.52 32.96 -12.16
C ILE A 432 -7.27 33.52 -12.84
N THR A 433 -7.37 33.95 -14.11
CA THR A 433 -6.21 34.47 -14.84
C THR A 433 -5.62 35.69 -14.14
N THR A 434 -6.48 36.63 -13.71
CA THR A 434 -6.05 37.84 -13.01
C THR A 434 -5.42 37.52 -11.64
N ALA A 435 -6.01 36.60 -10.87
CA ALA A 435 -5.49 36.20 -9.57
C ALA A 435 -4.12 35.51 -9.69
N VAL A 436 -3.99 34.59 -10.66
CA VAL A 436 -2.76 33.85 -10.96
C VAL A 436 -1.64 34.78 -11.42
N GLU A 437 -1.94 35.73 -12.32
CA GLU A 437 -0.98 36.75 -12.75
C GLU A 437 -0.57 37.68 -11.60
N ASN A 438 -1.51 38.09 -10.74
CA ASN A 438 -1.23 38.99 -9.61
C ASN A 438 -0.30 38.36 -8.55
N PHE A 439 -0.56 37.14 -8.08
CA PHE A 439 0.32 36.56 -7.08
C PHE A 439 1.68 36.15 -7.66
N SER A 440 1.72 35.67 -8.91
CA SER A 440 2.99 35.28 -9.56
C SER A 440 3.88 36.49 -9.80
N THR A 441 3.35 37.60 -10.30
CA THR A 441 4.09 38.86 -10.47
C THR A 441 4.58 39.41 -9.14
N LYS A 442 3.76 39.38 -8.08
CA LYS A 442 4.15 39.81 -6.73
C LYS A 442 5.32 38.98 -6.18
N ILE A 443 5.28 37.66 -6.31
CA ILE A 443 6.37 36.77 -5.87
C ILE A 443 7.63 36.99 -6.70
N LEU A 444 7.50 37.10 -8.04
CA LEU A 444 8.63 37.38 -8.92
C LEU A 444 9.26 38.77 -8.68
N GLN A 445 8.46 39.78 -8.31
CA GLN A 445 8.98 41.09 -7.91
C GLN A 445 9.68 41.02 -6.55
N GLN A 446 9.13 40.27 -5.60
CA GLN A 446 9.77 40.04 -4.31
C GLN A 446 11.15 39.38 -4.47
N GLU A 447 11.27 38.33 -5.28
CA GLU A 447 12.56 37.68 -5.57
C GLU A 447 13.56 38.67 -6.22
N GLN A 448 13.09 39.53 -7.15
CA GLN A 448 13.94 40.53 -7.77
C GLN A 448 14.45 41.58 -6.77
N ASN A 449 13.60 41.98 -5.83
CA ASN A 449 13.98 42.91 -4.77
C ASN A 449 14.98 42.28 -3.79
N GLU A 450 14.73 41.03 -3.37
CA GLU A 450 15.64 40.24 -2.55
C GLU A 450 17.02 40.13 -3.21
N LYS A 451 17.07 39.81 -4.52
CA LYS A 451 18.30 39.81 -5.31
C LYS A 451 19.03 41.16 -5.27
N SER A 452 18.32 42.27 -5.48
CA SER A 452 18.95 43.60 -5.52
C SER A 452 19.54 44.02 -4.16
N SER A 453 19.04 43.46 -3.07
CA SER A 453 19.49 43.72 -1.71
C SER A 453 20.59 42.77 -1.20
N ALA A 454 20.74 41.60 -1.83
CA ALA A 454 21.65 40.57 -1.38
C ALA A 454 23.11 40.88 -1.76
N VAL A 455 24.00 40.85 -0.76
CA VAL A 455 25.45 41.09 -0.95
C VAL A 455 26.12 39.95 -1.72
N SER A 456 25.65 38.73 -1.52
CA SER A 456 26.00 37.57 -2.34
C SER A 456 24.79 37.24 -3.21
N TYR A 457 24.98 37.09 -4.53
CA TYR A 457 23.95 36.70 -5.51
C TYR A 457 23.40 35.27 -5.29
N ALA A 458 23.33 34.79 -4.04
CA ALA A 458 22.87 33.47 -3.65
C ALA A 458 21.33 33.41 -3.67
N MET A 459 20.79 32.28 -4.13
CA MET A 459 19.34 32.05 -4.13
C MET A 459 18.85 31.51 -2.77
N ASN A 460 17.63 31.94 -2.39
CA ASN A 460 16.90 31.40 -1.24
C ASN A 460 16.34 30.01 -1.56
N LEU A 461 16.51 29.05 -0.64
CA LEU A 461 16.26 27.63 -0.82
C LEU A 461 15.22 27.07 0.15
N VAL A 462 14.45 26.07 -0.30
CA VAL A 462 13.50 25.29 0.51
C VAL A 462 13.73 23.79 0.26
N ASN A 463 13.55 22.96 1.30
CA ASN A 463 13.62 21.48 1.19
C ASN A 463 12.29 20.92 0.67
N VAL A 464 12.33 20.01 -0.30
CA VAL A 464 11.13 19.46 -0.97
C VAL A 464 10.38 18.43 -0.11
N GLN A 465 11.06 17.73 0.80
CA GLN A 465 10.48 16.70 1.68
C GLN A 465 9.30 17.19 2.55
N GLN A 466 9.10 18.50 2.69
CA GLN A 466 7.97 19.09 3.43
C GLN A 466 6.70 19.30 2.58
N ILE A 467 6.76 19.13 1.25
CA ILE A 467 5.74 19.69 0.33
C ILE A 467 4.85 18.60 -0.32
N TRP A 468 5.34 17.37 -0.52
CA TRP A 468 4.65 16.31 -1.28
C TRP A 468 4.56 14.96 -0.55
N GLN A 469 4.03 14.94 0.67
CA GLN A 469 3.90 13.70 1.45
C GLN A 469 2.89 12.69 0.86
N ASP A 470 1.92 13.16 0.05
CA ASP A 470 0.75 12.34 -0.33
C ASP A 470 0.79 11.77 -1.77
N SER A 471 1.81 12.06 -2.58
CA SER A 471 1.85 11.59 -3.99
C SER A 471 3.15 10.88 -4.37
N HIS A 472 3.18 9.55 -4.25
CA HIS A 472 4.31 8.70 -4.66
C HIS A 472 4.43 8.50 -6.19
N MET A 473 4.07 9.48 -7.01
CA MET A 473 4.07 9.33 -8.48
C MET A 473 5.47 9.17 -9.10
N PHE A 474 6.48 9.79 -8.50
CA PHE A 474 7.87 9.75 -8.97
C PHE A 474 8.77 9.01 -7.96
N PRO A 475 9.71 8.16 -8.41
CA PRO A 475 10.69 7.53 -7.54
C PRO A 475 11.50 8.57 -6.76
N GLU A 476 11.88 8.26 -5.51
CA GLU A 476 12.71 9.17 -4.68
C GLU A 476 14.03 9.57 -5.37
N GLU A 477 14.57 8.70 -6.24
CA GLU A 477 15.79 8.94 -7.02
C GLU A 477 15.68 10.09 -8.03
N GLU A 478 14.46 10.42 -8.45
CA GLU A 478 14.18 11.48 -9.42
C GLU A 478 13.69 12.76 -8.73
N GLN A 479 13.39 12.71 -7.43
CA GLN A 479 12.87 13.87 -6.71
C GLN A 479 13.97 14.88 -6.33
N PRO A 480 13.75 16.18 -6.55
CA PRO A 480 14.68 17.22 -6.14
C PRO A 480 14.74 17.36 -4.62
N LYS A 481 15.93 17.66 -4.07
CA LYS A 481 16.11 17.83 -2.62
C LYS A 481 15.86 19.26 -2.15
N LYS A 482 16.41 20.22 -2.89
CA LYS A 482 16.29 21.66 -2.60
C LYS A 482 15.90 22.43 -3.84
N ILE A 483 14.95 23.34 -3.71
CA ILE A 483 14.44 24.18 -4.80
C ILE A 483 14.45 25.65 -4.43
N ALA A 484 14.38 26.52 -5.43
CA ALA A 484 14.28 27.95 -5.21
C ALA A 484 12.94 28.30 -4.53
N LYS A 485 13.01 29.07 -3.44
CA LYS A 485 11.85 29.44 -2.61
C LYS A 485 10.70 30.06 -3.43
N PHE A 486 11.01 31.03 -4.29
CA PHE A 486 9.98 31.72 -5.07
C PHE A 486 9.21 30.78 -6.01
N CYS A 487 9.84 29.72 -6.52
CA CYS A 487 9.15 28.70 -7.32
C CYS A 487 8.25 27.82 -6.46
N SER A 488 8.71 27.43 -5.26
CA SER A 488 7.88 26.74 -4.27
C SER A 488 6.62 27.53 -3.95
N ASP A 489 6.77 28.82 -3.60
CA ASP A 489 5.67 29.71 -3.23
C ASP A 489 4.65 29.91 -4.37
N ILE A 490 5.10 29.91 -5.63
CA ILE A 490 4.23 29.99 -6.81
C ILE A 490 3.47 28.68 -7.01
N MET A 491 4.16 27.53 -6.96
CA MET A 491 3.53 26.22 -7.20
C MET A 491 2.52 25.88 -6.11
N GLU A 492 2.83 26.14 -4.84
CA GLU A 492 1.90 25.94 -3.72
C GLU A 492 0.59 26.75 -3.92
N LYS A 493 0.70 28.00 -4.38
CA LYS A 493 -0.48 28.81 -4.70
C LYS A 493 -1.24 28.30 -5.93
N LEU A 494 -0.56 27.77 -6.94
CA LEU A 494 -1.23 27.13 -8.08
C LEU A 494 -1.97 25.86 -7.65
N ASP A 495 -1.41 25.07 -6.74
CA ASP A 495 -2.02 23.84 -6.22
C ASP A 495 -3.32 24.12 -5.47
N THR A 496 -3.44 25.27 -4.80
CA THR A 496 -4.71 25.69 -4.19
C THR A 496 -5.84 25.85 -5.20
N MET A 497 -5.54 26.07 -6.49
CA MET A 497 -6.53 26.26 -7.57
C MET A 497 -6.70 25.03 -8.46
N LEU A 498 -5.85 24.01 -8.33
CA LEU A 498 -5.91 22.76 -9.13
C LEU A 498 -7.27 22.05 -9.06
N PRO A 499 -7.96 21.95 -7.90
CA PRO A 499 -9.29 21.34 -7.83
C PRO A 499 -10.31 21.94 -8.79
N LEU A 500 -10.20 23.25 -9.10
CA LEU A 500 -11.09 23.93 -10.05
C LEU A 500 -11.00 23.32 -11.45
N ALA A 501 -9.81 22.92 -11.90
CA ALA A 501 -9.64 22.27 -13.20
C ALA A 501 -10.01 20.78 -13.17
N LEU A 502 -9.78 20.08 -12.06
CA LEU A 502 -10.14 18.66 -11.92
C LEU A 502 -11.66 18.44 -11.92
N ALA A 503 -12.44 19.43 -11.48
CA ALA A 503 -13.90 19.40 -11.56
C ALA A 503 -14.45 19.34 -13.00
N CYS A 504 -13.64 19.63 -14.03
CA CYS A 504 -14.12 19.76 -15.41
C CYS A 504 -13.97 18.43 -16.19
N ARG A 505 -14.88 17.46 -15.95
CA ARG A 505 -14.89 16.15 -16.65
C ARG A 505 -15.60 16.18 -18.02
N ASP A 506 -16.78 16.81 -18.11
CA ASP A 506 -17.56 17.02 -19.35
C ASP A 506 -17.72 18.53 -19.69
N ASP A 507 -18.40 18.90 -20.78
CA ASP A 507 -18.57 20.28 -21.34
C ASP A 507 -18.89 21.39 -20.31
N SER A 508 -19.31 21.05 -19.09
CA SER A 508 -19.40 21.94 -17.93
C SER A 508 -18.03 22.48 -17.48
N PHE A 509 -17.92 23.79 -17.26
CA PHE A 509 -16.71 24.46 -16.73
C PHE A 509 -15.46 24.43 -17.63
N GLN A 510 -15.62 24.12 -18.91
CA GLN A 510 -14.49 24.13 -19.86
C GLN A 510 -13.76 25.48 -19.90
N GLU A 511 -14.46 26.60 -19.70
CA GLU A 511 -13.87 27.94 -19.60
C GLU A 511 -12.97 28.12 -18.36
N ILE A 512 -13.36 27.58 -17.21
CA ILE A 512 -12.52 27.58 -15.98
C ILE A 512 -11.24 26.82 -16.24
N ARG A 513 -11.35 25.60 -16.80
CA ARG A 513 -10.19 24.77 -17.13
C ARG A 513 -9.30 25.48 -18.15
N ALA A 514 -9.86 26.04 -19.22
CA ALA A 514 -9.10 26.75 -20.24
C ALA A 514 -8.34 27.95 -19.67
N ASN A 515 -9.01 28.80 -18.87
CA ASN A 515 -8.39 29.98 -18.27
C ASN A 515 -7.35 29.63 -17.22
N LEU A 516 -7.56 28.57 -16.41
CA LEU A 516 -6.55 28.08 -15.46
C LEU A 516 -5.34 27.51 -16.20
N VAL A 517 -5.56 26.66 -17.21
CA VAL A 517 -4.46 26.08 -18.02
C VAL A 517 -3.67 27.18 -18.72
N GLU A 518 -4.34 28.16 -19.32
CA GLU A 518 -3.68 29.30 -19.95
C GLU A 518 -2.86 30.10 -18.92
N ALA A 519 -3.44 30.41 -17.76
CA ALA A 519 -2.76 31.13 -16.68
C ALA A 519 -1.54 30.35 -16.16
N CYS A 520 -1.68 29.04 -15.93
CA CYS A 520 -0.59 28.14 -15.57
C CYS A 520 0.51 28.12 -16.63
N CYS A 521 0.17 28.05 -17.93
CA CYS A 521 1.14 28.10 -19.02
C CYS A 521 1.87 29.45 -19.09
N LYS A 522 1.18 30.57 -18.84
CA LYS A 522 1.78 31.91 -18.75
C LYS A 522 2.75 31.99 -17.57
N VAL A 523 2.34 31.52 -16.39
CA VAL A 523 3.21 31.49 -15.20
C VAL A 523 4.41 30.58 -15.42
N ALA A 524 4.22 29.38 -15.97
CA ALA A 524 5.31 28.48 -16.32
C ALA A 524 6.32 29.16 -17.28
N THR A 525 5.83 29.90 -18.28
CA THR A 525 6.68 30.64 -19.20
C THR A 525 7.42 31.79 -18.51
N ALA A 526 6.75 32.54 -17.63
CA ALA A 526 7.35 33.63 -16.88
C ALA A 526 8.42 33.15 -15.88
N VAL A 527 8.13 32.05 -15.18
CA VAL A 527 9.09 31.39 -14.28
C VAL A 527 10.28 30.86 -15.08
N LEU A 528 10.05 30.19 -16.21
CA LEU A 528 11.13 29.72 -17.08
C LEU A 528 12.02 30.88 -17.55
N ALA A 529 11.44 31.99 -18.00
CA ALA A 529 12.19 33.18 -18.41
C ALA A 529 13.05 33.75 -17.26
N ARG A 530 12.50 33.77 -16.03
CA ARG A 530 13.25 34.19 -14.84
C ARG A 530 14.41 33.24 -14.52
N LEU A 531 14.19 31.92 -14.59
CA LEU A 531 15.23 30.92 -14.39
C LEU A 531 16.34 31.05 -15.44
N GLN A 532 15.99 31.29 -16.71
CA GLN A 532 16.94 31.53 -17.80
C GLN A 532 17.76 32.81 -17.60
N GLU A 533 17.14 33.90 -17.12
CA GLU A 533 17.85 35.14 -16.78
C GLU A 533 18.92 34.88 -15.71
N ARG A 534 18.54 34.17 -14.63
CA ARG A 534 19.46 33.80 -13.55
C ARG A 534 20.57 32.86 -14.02
N GLY A 535 20.28 31.94 -14.95
CA GLY A 535 21.28 31.05 -15.53
C GLY A 535 22.39 31.80 -16.27
N LYS A 536 22.05 32.88 -17.00
CA LYS A 536 23.02 33.71 -17.73
C LYS A 536 23.99 34.49 -16.84
N GLU A 537 23.68 34.63 -15.56
CA GLU A 537 24.54 35.36 -14.60
C GLU A 537 25.74 34.51 -14.15
N VAL A 538 25.66 33.18 -14.26
CA VAL A 538 26.75 32.26 -13.92
C VAL A 538 27.67 32.07 -15.13
N PRO A 539 29.01 32.11 -14.99
CA PRO A 539 29.78 32.25 -13.75
C PRO A 539 30.13 33.71 -13.36
N SER A 540 29.80 34.69 -14.20
CA SER A 540 30.35 36.05 -14.11
C SER A 540 29.94 36.85 -12.86
N LYS A 541 28.70 36.69 -12.39
CA LYS A 541 28.11 37.45 -11.27
C LYS A 541 27.65 36.56 -10.12
N ALA A 542 27.37 35.30 -10.41
CA ALA A 542 26.76 34.36 -9.47
C ALA A 542 27.58 33.06 -9.37
N PRO A 543 27.57 32.39 -8.19
CA PRO A 543 28.32 31.16 -7.98
C PRO A 543 27.70 29.98 -8.76
N LEU A 544 28.53 28.96 -9.05
CA LEU A 544 28.10 27.70 -9.71
C LEU A 544 26.91 27.05 -8.99
N LYS A 545 26.84 27.15 -7.67
CA LYS A 545 25.74 26.63 -6.84
C LYS A 545 24.35 27.08 -7.35
N ASN A 546 24.24 28.27 -7.94
CA ASN A 546 22.99 28.74 -8.53
C ASN A 546 22.53 27.89 -9.72
N LEU A 547 23.45 27.38 -10.56
CA LEU A 547 23.06 26.48 -11.66
C LEU A 547 22.52 25.15 -11.12
N HIS A 548 23.08 24.61 -10.03
CA HIS A 548 22.53 23.40 -9.38
C HIS A 548 21.11 23.64 -8.87
N ILE A 549 20.85 24.81 -8.28
CA ILE A 549 19.52 25.20 -7.78
C ILE A 549 18.54 25.37 -8.94
N LEU A 550 18.95 26.03 -10.02
CA LEU A 550 18.15 26.21 -11.23
C LEU A 550 17.76 24.87 -11.86
N LEU A 551 18.71 23.94 -11.96
CA LEU A 551 18.48 22.59 -12.48
C LEU A 551 17.48 21.82 -11.60
N SER A 552 17.70 21.80 -10.28
CA SER A 552 16.77 21.17 -9.33
C SER A 552 15.35 21.77 -9.42
N THR A 553 15.26 23.09 -9.50
CA THR A 553 13.99 23.82 -9.61
C THR A 553 13.28 23.55 -10.94
N ALA A 554 14.03 23.42 -12.04
CA ALA A 554 13.46 23.07 -13.34
C ALA A 554 12.88 21.65 -13.34
N VAL A 555 13.57 20.69 -12.71
CA VAL A 555 13.07 19.31 -12.53
C VAL A 555 11.80 19.28 -11.69
N TYR A 556 11.76 20.04 -10.59
CA TYR A 556 10.57 20.17 -9.75
C TYR A 556 9.35 20.65 -10.54
N ILE A 557 9.52 21.72 -11.34
CA ILE A 557 8.41 22.28 -12.13
C ILE A 557 7.98 21.32 -13.25
N PHE A 558 8.95 20.64 -13.89
CA PHE A 558 8.66 19.58 -14.86
C PHE A 558 7.81 18.46 -14.25
N GLN A 559 8.16 17.97 -13.07
CA GLN A 559 7.42 16.94 -12.35
C GLN A 559 6.03 17.41 -11.94
N HIS A 560 5.92 18.63 -11.43
CA HIS A 560 4.65 19.27 -11.05
C HIS A 560 3.66 19.31 -12.23
N PHE A 561 4.07 19.84 -13.38
CA PHE A 561 3.21 19.91 -14.56
C PHE A 561 2.92 18.54 -15.19
N THR A 562 3.86 17.59 -15.08
CA THR A 562 3.63 16.21 -15.51
C THR A 562 2.57 15.52 -14.64
N HIS A 563 2.61 15.74 -13.33
CA HIS A 563 1.59 15.28 -12.38
C HIS A 563 0.22 15.89 -12.70
N CYS A 564 0.15 17.22 -12.86
CA CYS A 564 -1.08 17.91 -13.27
C CYS A 564 -1.64 17.35 -14.58
N ASN A 565 -0.78 17.05 -15.56
CA ASN A 565 -1.18 16.48 -16.84
C ASN A 565 -1.76 15.06 -16.67
N ASN A 566 -1.18 14.23 -15.80
CA ASN A 566 -1.68 12.88 -15.54
C ASN A 566 -3.05 12.91 -14.86
N LEU A 567 -3.25 13.78 -13.87
CA LEU A 567 -4.56 13.95 -13.22
C LEU A 567 -5.66 14.41 -14.19
N MET A 568 -5.31 15.19 -15.22
CA MET A 568 -6.29 15.69 -16.20
C MET A 568 -6.51 14.75 -17.40
N LYS A 569 -5.64 13.76 -17.64
CA LYS A 569 -5.70 12.83 -18.79
C LYS A 569 -6.94 11.94 -18.81
N GLU A 570 -7.56 11.66 -17.67
CA GLU A 570 -8.80 10.87 -17.59
C GLU A 570 -9.95 11.45 -18.44
N THR A 571 -9.87 12.73 -18.84
CA THR A 571 -10.96 13.46 -19.51
C THR A 571 -10.67 13.81 -20.98
N THR A 572 -9.41 13.77 -21.43
CA THR A 572 -9.03 14.21 -22.79
C THR A 572 -7.89 13.37 -23.38
N LYS A 573 -8.04 12.93 -24.64
CA LYS A 573 -7.02 12.12 -25.35
C LYS A 573 -5.72 12.88 -25.67
N LYS A 574 -5.63 14.19 -25.40
CA LYS A 574 -4.45 15.04 -25.70
C LYS A 574 -3.87 15.63 -24.40
N PRO A 575 -2.54 15.60 -24.21
CA PRO A 575 -1.88 16.17 -23.04
C PRO A 575 -2.04 17.69 -23.01
N ILE A 576 -2.60 18.23 -21.92
CA ILE A 576 -2.98 19.64 -21.77
C ILE A 576 -1.74 20.52 -21.53
N PHE A 577 -0.79 20.06 -20.71
CA PHE A 577 0.45 20.79 -20.38
C PHE A 577 1.66 20.39 -21.22
N LEU A 578 1.45 19.89 -22.44
CA LEU A 578 2.54 19.38 -23.30
C LEU A 578 3.64 20.42 -23.54
N VAL A 579 3.26 21.67 -23.83
CA VAL A 579 4.23 22.73 -24.20
C VAL A 579 5.12 23.13 -23.02
N PRO A 580 4.60 23.45 -21.81
CA PRO A 580 5.44 23.66 -20.63
C PRO A 580 6.35 22.47 -20.34
N VAL A 581 5.83 21.24 -20.36
CA VAL A 581 6.61 20.02 -20.06
C VAL A 581 7.79 19.87 -21.02
N GLN A 582 7.57 20.05 -22.33
CA GLN A 582 8.64 19.98 -23.33
C GLN A 582 9.70 21.08 -23.13
N ARG A 583 9.27 22.34 -22.91
CA ARG A 583 10.21 23.46 -22.71
C ARG A 583 11.06 23.29 -21.46
N TYR A 584 10.48 22.79 -20.37
CA TYR A 584 11.24 22.51 -19.16
C TYR A 584 12.18 21.33 -19.35
N GLN A 585 11.79 20.29 -20.09
CA GLN A 585 12.70 19.18 -20.43
C GLN A 585 13.91 19.66 -21.24
N GLU A 586 13.70 20.48 -22.28
CA GLU A 586 14.78 21.08 -23.06
C GLU A 586 15.70 21.95 -22.20
N PHE A 587 15.11 22.72 -21.28
CA PHE A 587 15.85 23.57 -20.36
C PHE A 587 16.66 22.77 -19.34
N ILE A 588 16.11 21.67 -18.79
CA ILE A 588 16.82 20.73 -17.92
C ILE A 588 18.04 20.16 -18.64
N ASN A 589 17.87 19.66 -19.86
CA ASN A 589 18.98 19.12 -20.67
C ASN A 589 20.06 20.18 -20.93
N THR A 590 19.63 21.42 -21.21
CA THR A 590 20.55 22.55 -21.42
C THR A 590 21.33 22.89 -20.15
N LEU A 591 20.66 22.96 -18.99
CA LEU A 591 21.30 23.24 -17.71
C LEU A 591 22.24 22.12 -17.28
N GLN A 592 21.85 20.86 -17.45
CA GLN A 592 22.71 19.70 -17.17
C GLN A 592 23.99 19.77 -18.00
N PHE A 593 23.88 20.03 -19.31
CA PHE A 593 25.05 20.25 -20.16
C PHE A 593 25.90 21.43 -19.67
N GLN A 594 25.30 22.58 -19.38
CA GLN A 594 26.02 23.77 -18.91
C GLN A 594 26.79 23.53 -17.60
N VAL A 595 26.20 22.83 -16.64
CA VAL A 595 26.86 22.46 -15.37
C VAL A 595 28.05 21.55 -15.64
N THR A 596 27.85 20.47 -16.39
CA THR A 596 28.92 19.51 -16.70
C THR A 596 30.06 20.17 -17.45
N ASP A 597 29.75 20.89 -18.53
CA ASP A 597 30.71 21.57 -19.41
C ASP A 597 31.49 22.67 -18.67
N TYR A 598 30.83 23.41 -17.77
CA TYR A 598 31.53 24.34 -16.87
C TYR A 598 32.53 23.62 -15.97
N CYS A 599 32.11 22.56 -15.27
CA CYS A 599 32.98 21.80 -14.37
C CYS A 599 34.19 21.18 -15.11
N VAL A 600 33.97 20.59 -16.29
CA VAL A 600 35.03 20.03 -17.13
C VAL A 600 36.00 21.12 -17.59
N ARG A 601 35.51 22.29 -18.00
CA ARG A 601 36.38 23.42 -18.37
C ARG A 601 37.20 23.95 -17.20
N VAL A 602 36.61 24.07 -16.00
CA VAL A 602 37.33 24.49 -14.79
C VAL A 602 38.48 23.51 -14.51
N CYS A 603 38.21 22.20 -14.58
CA CYS A 603 39.26 21.18 -14.49
C CYS A 603 40.35 21.41 -15.54
N ALA A 604 39.97 21.51 -16.83
CA ALA A 604 40.92 21.57 -17.94
C ALA A 604 41.77 22.85 -18.00
N THR A 605 41.19 23.99 -17.64
CA THR A 605 41.76 25.32 -17.90
C THR A 605 42.23 26.06 -16.66
N SER A 606 41.75 25.69 -15.47
CA SER A 606 42.09 26.39 -14.22
C SER A 606 42.81 25.48 -13.23
N ILE A 607 42.27 24.29 -12.96
CA ILE A 607 42.81 23.38 -11.93
C ILE A 607 44.02 22.62 -12.45
N LEU A 608 43.89 22.02 -13.63
CA LEU A 608 44.92 21.20 -14.24
C LEU A 608 45.95 22.02 -15.03
N GLN A 609 45.97 23.34 -14.91
CA GLN A 609 46.96 24.21 -15.57
C GLN A 609 48.00 24.68 -14.54
N ASP A 610 48.80 23.76 -14.03
CA ASP A 610 49.94 24.08 -13.17
C ASP A 610 51.27 23.80 -13.88
N ALA A 611 51.99 24.87 -14.22
CA ALA A 611 53.20 24.76 -15.02
C ALA A 611 54.31 23.97 -14.32
N GLU A 612 54.44 24.12 -13.00
CA GLU A 612 55.50 23.46 -12.22
C GLU A 612 55.25 21.96 -12.03
N SER A 613 53.99 21.56 -11.75
CA SER A 613 53.60 20.14 -11.69
C SER A 613 53.73 19.42 -13.03
N HIS A 614 53.76 20.13 -14.15
CA HIS A 614 53.77 19.52 -15.50
C HIS A 614 55.10 19.69 -16.26
N HIS A 615 56.12 20.27 -15.63
CA HIS A 615 57.47 20.36 -16.18
C HIS A 615 58.28 19.08 -15.88
N TRP A 616 57.98 18.00 -16.60
CA TRP A 616 58.56 16.67 -16.33
C TRP A 616 60.00 16.51 -16.82
N ASP A 617 60.48 17.35 -17.73
CA ASP A 617 61.85 17.32 -18.27
C ASP A 617 62.88 18.05 -17.39
N ASP A 618 62.45 18.66 -16.28
CA ASP A 618 63.33 19.33 -15.33
C ASP A 618 64.41 18.38 -14.76
N TYR A 619 65.62 18.91 -14.61
CA TYR A 619 66.75 18.20 -14.02
C TYR A 619 66.68 18.10 -12.49
N LYS A 620 65.84 18.91 -11.84
CA LYS A 620 65.57 18.83 -10.39
C LYS A 620 64.46 17.83 -10.10
N ALA A 621 64.52 17.19 -8.93
CA ALA A 621 63.40 16.41 -8.42
C ALA A 621 62.25 17.34 -8.00
N PHE A 622 61.00 16.91 -8.22
CA PHE A 622 59.81 17.65 -7.78
C PHE A 622 59.72 17.62 -6.26
N TYR A 623 59.91 18.77 -5.60
CA TYR A 623 59.84 18.91 -4.13
C TYR A 623 60.49 17.74 -3.38
N GLU A 624 61.72 17.39 -3.78
CA GLU A 624 62.53 16.31 -3.17
C GLU A 624 61.90 14.91 -3.19
N GLY A 625 60.83 14.71 -3.98
CA GLY A 625 60.08 13.46 -4.05
C GLY A 625 59.11 13.29 -2.88
N GLU A 626 58.84 14.32 -2.09
CA GLU A 626 58.03 14.22 -0.88
C GLU A 626 56.52 14.33 -1.13
N ARG A 627 56.08 14.87 -2.28
CA ARG A 627 54.68 15.26 -2.51
C ARG A 627 54.17 14.98 -3.93
N CYS A 628 52.87 14.74 -4.04
CA CYS A 628 52.17 14.65 -5.33
C CYS A 628 51.92 16.04 -5.94
N SER A 629 51.72 16.09 -7.25
CA SER A 629 51.44 17.32 -8.00
C SER A 629 50.26 18.11 -7.42
N PHE A 630 50.45 19.42 -7.23
CA PHE A 630 49.45 20.29 -6.59
C PHE A 630 48.12 20.33 -7.37
N SER A 631 48.20 20.34 -8.70
CA SER A 631 47.02 20.31 -9.58
C SER A 631 46.13 19.08 -9.37
N LEU A 632 46.69 17.94 -8.97
CA LEU A 632 45.93 16.73 -8.66
C LEU A 632 45.23 16.81 -7.31
N GLN A 633 45.86 17.41 -6.30
CA GLN A 633 45.23 17.67 -5.01
C GLN A 633 44.03 18.60 -5.19
N MET A 634 44.21 19.67 -5.96
CA MET A 634 43.15 20.62 -6.28
C MET A 634 42.02 19.99 -7.10
N TRP A 635 42.34 19.09 -8.04
CA TRP A 635 41.35 18.31 -8.77
C TRP A 635 40.53 17.42 -7.84
N HIS A 636 41.18 16.70 -6.91
CA HIS A 636 40.50 15.88 -5.91
C HIS A 636 39.55 16.73 -5.03
N TYR A 637 40.01 17.87 -4.51
CA TYR A 637 39.17 18.76 -3.70
C TYR A 637 37.97 19.30 -4.48
N PHE A 638 38.18 19.65 -5.74
CA PHE A 638 37.09 20.12 -6.60
C PHE A 638 36.05 19.03 -6.84
N CYS A 639 36.47 17.79 -7.17
CA CYS A 639 35.55 16.67 -7.37
C CYS A 639 34.73 16.37 -6.10
N TRP A 640 35.32 16.44 -4.91
CA TRP A 640 34.62 16.24 -3.65
C TRP A 640 33.68 17.39 -3.27
N ALA A 641 34.07 18.64 -3.53
CA ALA A 641 33.21 19.79 -3.35
C ALA A 641 32.00 19.71 -4.29
N LEU A 642 32.23 19.32 -5.56
CA LEU A 642 31.18 19.08 -6.54
C LEU A 642 30.26 17.95 -6.07
N HIS A 643 30.79 16.81 -5.65
CA HIS A 643 30.01 15.70 -5.09
C HIS A 643 29.09 16.17 -3.94
N HIS A 644 29.60 16.96 -2.98
CA HIS A 644 28.80 17.52 -1.89
C HIS A 644 27.68 18.43 -2.40
N ASP A 645 27.97 19.37 -3.29
CA ASP A 645 26.95 20.28 -3.83
C ASP A 645 25.86 19.53 -4.62
N LEU A 646 26.23 18.56 -5.45
CA LEU A 646 25.29 17.76 -6.23
C LEU A 646 24.40 16.91 -5.30
N TRP A 647 24.98 16.22 -4.31
CA TRP A 647 24.25 15.36 -3.36
C TRP A 647 23.31 16.15 -2.44
N THR A 648 23.56 17.44 -2.23
CA THR A 648 22.76 18.25 -1.30
C THR A 648 21.61 18.99 -1.96
N ILE A 649 21.65 19.21 -3.28
CA ILE A 649 20.69 20.05 -4.00
C ILE A 649 19.88 19.25 -5.02
N LEU A 650 20.55 18.46 -5.87
CA LEU A 650 19.94 17.84 -7.05
C LEU A 650 19.23 16.52 -6.73
N PRO A 651 18.36 16.06 -7.66
CA PRO A 651 17.91 14.68 -7.68
C PRO A 651 19.08 13.67 -7.73
N PRO A 652 19.02 12.57 -6.97
CA PRO A 652 20.02 11.49 -6.96
C PRO A 652 20.57 11.08 -8.32
N LYS A 653 19.69 10.78 -9.28
CA LYS A 653 20.06 10.28 -10.61
C LYS A 653 20.86 11.29 -11.41
N ILE A 654 20.39 12.54 -11.47
CA ILE A 654 21.07 13.64 -12.19
C ILE A 654 22.41 13.99 -11.52
N ALA A 655 22.46 13.96 -10.18
CA ALA A 655 23.70 14.19 -9.43
C ALA A 655 24.80 13.17 -9.81
N GLN A 656 24.45 11.88 -9.85
CA GLN A 656 25.37 10.82 -10.25
C GLN A 656 25.79 10.94 -11.71
N GLU A 657 24.86 11.21 -12.63
CA GLU A 657 25.16 11.36 -14.06
C GLU A 657 26.14 12.50 -14.36
N ILE A 658 25.98 13.66 -13.70
CA ILE A 658 26.88 14.81 -13.83
C ILE A 658 28.25 14.47 -13.28
N LEU A 659 28.32 13.89 -12.07
CA LEU A 659 29.60 13.54 -11.45
C LEU A 659 30.37 12.50 -12.28
N ALA A 660 29.67 11.49 -12.81
CA ALA A 660 30.23 10.47 -13.69
C ALA A 660 30.86 11.09 -14.95
N GLU A 661 30.15 12.04 -15.57
CA GLU A 661 30.61 12.68 -16.79
C GLU A 661 31.79 13.64 -16.56
N VAL A 662 31.75 14.41 -15.46
CA VAL A 662 32.88 15.27 -15.07
C VAL A 662 34.12 14.42 -14.75
N LEU A 663 33.95 13.29 -14.06
CA LEU A 663 35.04 12.37 -13.75
C LEU A 663 35.61 11.73 -15.03
N GLU A 664 34.77 11.18 -15.91
CA GLU A 664 35.20 10.58 -17.18
C GLU A 664 35.99 11.57 -18.05
N LYS A 665 35.46 12.78 -18.26
CA LYS A 665 36.10 13.80 -19.10
C LYS A 665 37.40 14.32 -18.49
N SER A 666 37.43 14.54 -17.17
CA SER A 666 38.66 14.99 -16.51
C SER A 666 39.74 13.90 -16.47
N LEU A 667 39.36 12.63 -16.31
CA LEU A 667 40.28 11.49 -16.41
C LEU A 667 40.80 11.30 -17.84
N SER A 668 39.97 11.49 -18.85
CA SER A 668 40.42 11.46 -20.26
C SER A 668 41.52 12.50 -20.51
N LEU A 669 41.37 13.72 -19.98
CA LEU A 669 42.38 14.78 -20.08
C LEU A 669 43.68 14.38 -19.37
N LEU A 670 43.59 13.82 -18.15
CA LEU A 670 44.74 13.35 -17.39
C LEU A 670 45.45 12.18 -18.10
N ALA A 671 44.71 11.17 -18.55
CA ALA A 671 45.24 10.02 -19.30
C ALA A 671 45.98 10.48 -20.56
N SER A 672 45.37 11.35 -21.36
CA SER A 672 46.01 11.90 -22.56
C SER A 672 47.27 12.70 -22.24
N ARG A 673 47.26 13.46 -21.13
CA ARG A 673 48.38 14.30 -20.72
C ARG A 673 49.57 13.47 -20.24
N TYR A 674 49.36 12.53 -19.33
CA TYR A 674 50.45 11.68 -18.81
C TYR A 674 51.01 10.76 -19.90
N ALA A 675 50.19 10.30 -20.86
CA ALA A 675 50.67 9.51 -22.01
C ALA A 675 51.63 10.29 -22.94
N ARG A 676 51.67 11.63 -22.85
CA ARG A 676 52.57 12.51 -23.61
C ARG A 676 53.69 13.10 -22.74
N ALA A 677 53.83 12.65 -21.50
CA ALA A 677 54.87 13.15 -20.60
C ALA A 677 56.25 12.65 -21.02
N HIS A 678 57.26 13.53 -20.92
CA HIS A 678 58.68 13.22 -21.16
C HIS A 678 59.48 13.41 -19.87
N PRO A 679 59.42 12.46 -18.93
CA PRO A 679 60.03 12.63 -17.62
C PRO A 679 61.55 12.46 -17.67
N SER A 680 62.27 13.39 -17.04
CA SER A 680 63.66 13.15 -16.66
C SER A 680 63.75 12.03 -15.62
N TYR A 681 64.91 11.41 -15.46
CA TYR A 681 65.13 10.37 -14.44
C TYR A 681 64.80 10.87 -13.02
N LYS A 682 64.97 12.17 -12.74
CA LYS A 682 64.65 12.78 -11.44
C LYS A 682 63.15 13.05 -11.26
N ARG A 683 62.38 13.05 -12.35
CA ARG A 683 60.92 13.30 -12.38
C ARG A 683 60.09 12.02 -12.56
N THR A 684 60.71 10.90 -12.94
CA THR A 684 60.04 9.58 -12.97
C THR A 684 59.30 9.21 -11.66
N PRO A 685 59.84 9.48 -10.45
CA PRO A 685 59.10 9.23 -9.21
C PRO A 685 57.81 10.06 -9.07
N GLN A 686 57.79 11.29 -9.61
CA GLN A 686 56.61 12.16 -9.61
C GLN A 686 55.48 11.52 -10.45
N ILE A 687 55.79 11.01 -11.65
CA ILE A 687 54.80 10.32 -12.50
C ILE A 687 54.18 9.12 -11.79
N ARG A 688 55.00 8.31 -11.09
CA ARG A 688 54.51 7.16 -10.34
C ARG A 688 53.55 7.57 -9.23
N LEU A 689 53.93 8.58 -8.45
CA LEU A 689 53.10 9.09 -7.35
C LEU A 689 51.80 9.72 -7.86
N ASP A 690 51.88 10.52 -8.92
CA ASP A 690 50.74 11.22 -9.52
C ASP A 690 49.70 10.25 -10.09
N VAL A 691 50.12 9.31 -10.95
CA VAL A 691 49.20 8.34 -11.54
C VAL A 691 48.59 7.44 -10.48
N THR A 692 49.37 6.99 -9.49
CA THR A 692 48.84 6.21 -8.35
C THR A 692 47.80 7.02 -7.57
N THR A 693 48.05 8.30 -7.34
CA THR A 693 47.10 9.21 -6.69
C THR A 693 45.81 9.35 -7.49
N ILE A 694 45.89 9.52 -8.81
CA ILE A 694 44.70 9.60 -9.69
C ILE A 694 43.85 8.33 -9.57
N LEU A 695 44.48 7.15 -9.59
CA LEU A 695 43.78 5.87 -9.48
C LEU A 695 43.07 5.71 -8.12
N ILE A 696 43.74 6.02 -7.01
CA ILE A 696 43.15 5.96 -5.66
C ILE A 696 41.99 6.97 -5.52
N CYS A 697 42.16 8.19 -6.04
CA CYS A 697 41.08 9.19 -6.04
C CYS A 697 39.87 8.72 -6.84
N THR A 698 40.12 8.08 -7.99
CA THR A 698 39.06 7.56 -8.87
C THR A 698 38.34 6.40 -8.22
N GLU A 699 39.05 5.45 -7.61
CA GLU A 699 38.46 4.35 -6.84
C GLU A 699 37.47 4.88 -5.79
N ASN A 700 37.85 5.95 -5.08
CA ASN A 700 36.98 6.52 -4.05
C ASN A 700 35.74 7.22 -4.60
N MET A 701 35.79 7.78 -5.80
CA MET A 701 34.62 8.39 -6.46
C MET A 701 33.72 7.36 -7.15
N LEU A 702 34.25 6.21 -7.56
CA LEU A 702 33.46 5.15 -8.20
C LEU A 702 32.33 4.64 -7.29
N TRP A 703 32.54 4.57 -5.98
CA TRP A 703 31.49 4.16 -5.02
C TRP A 703 30.26 5.09 -5.03
N SER A 704 30.45 6.38 -5.34
CA SER A 704 29.35 7.35 -5.43
C SER A 704 28.65 7.32 -6.78
N ILE A 705 29.34 6.92 -7.84
CA ILE A 705 28.84 6.97 -9.23
C ILE A 705 28.14 5.68 -9.63
N CYS A 706 28.59 4.53 -9.12
CA CYS A 706 27.99 3.23 -9.42
C CYS A 706 26.72 3.01 -8.59
N THR A 707 25.64 2.60 -9.25
CA THR A 707 24.32 2.34 -8.63
C THR A 707 24.13 0.89 -8.18
N SER A 708 24.97 -0.03 -8.65
CA SER A 708 24.92 -1.46 -8.33
C SER A 708 26.32 -2.06 -8.21
N VAL A 709 26.41 -3.22 -7.57
CA VAL A 709 27.62 -4.05 -7.49
C VAL A 709 28.11 -4.42 -8.89
N GLN A 710 27.18 -4.79 -9.79
CA GLN A 710 27.51 -5.17 -11.16
C GLN A 710 28.13 -4.01 -11.95
N ASN A 711 27.58 -2.79 -11.83
CA ASN A 711 28.11 -1.61 -12.51
C ASN A 711 29.53 -1.27 -12.06
N LEU A 712 29.88 -1.57 -10.80
CA LEU A 712 31.20 -1.30 -10.24
C LEU A 712 32.24 -2.36 -10.61
N VAL A 713 31.87 -3.63 -10.62
CA VAL A 713 32.80 -4.76 -10.80
C VAL A 713 32.90 -5.19 -12.27
N ASN A 714 31.80 -5.19 -13.01
CA ASN A 714 31.76 -5.63 -14.40
C ASN A 714 30.83 -4.75 -15.26
N PRO A 715 31.23 -3.49 -15.53
CA PRO A 715 30.43 -2.56 -16.33
C PRO A 715 30.30 -3.03 -17.79
N HIS A 716 29.09 -2.95 -18.36
CA HIS A 716 28.86 -3.31 -19.75
C HIS A 716 29.04 -2.10 -20.67
N GLU A 717 29.78 -2.24 -21.78
CA GLU A 717 30.10 -1.15 -22.71
C GLU A 717 28.86 -0.40 -23.23
N TYR A 718 27.74 -1.09 -23.49
CA TYR A 718 26.52 -0.49 -24.04
C TYR A 718 25.56 0.09 -22.99
N LYS A 719 25.58 -0.43 -21.76
CA LYS A 719 24.68 0.02 -20.68
C LYS A 719 25.34 1.05 -19.78
N ASP A 720 26.61 0.86 -19.49
CA ASP A 720 27.40 1.62 -18.51
C ASP A 720 28.58 2.34 -19.19
N ASP A 721 28.39 2.84 -20.41
CA ASP A 721 29.43 3.43 -21.27
C ASP A 721 30.37 4.40 -20.54
N LYS A 722 29.82 5.30 -19.70
CA LYS A 722 30.62 6.26 -18.90
C LYS A 722 31.52 5.56 -17.89
N ILE A 723 30.99 4.57 -17.15
CA ILE A 723 31.74 3.83 -16.13
C ILE A 723 32.79 2.96 -16.80
N PHE A 724 32.43 2.26 -17.88
CA PHE A 724 33.35 1.49 -18.69
C PHE A 724 34.54 2.35 -19.18
N LYS A 725 34.26 3.54 -19.73
CA LYS A 725 35.31 4.51 -20.13
C LYS A 725 36.20 4.96 -18.98
N ILE A 726 35.65 5.17 -17.78
CA ILE A 726 36.45 5.49 -16.59
C ILE A 726 37.45 4.36 -16.30
N HIS A 727 37.01 3.10 -16.30
CA HIS A 727 37.90 1.95 -16.14
C HIS A 727 38.96 1.88 -17.25
N THR A 728 38.58 2.14 -18.50
CA THR A 728 39.52 2.21 -19.63
C THR A 728 40.58 3.31 -19.44
N HIS A 729 40.18 4.52 -19.03
CA HIS A 729 41.12 5.62 -18.77
C HIS A 729 42.08 5.30 -17.63
N CYS A 730 41.60 4.64 -16.57
CA CYS A 730 42.43 4.14 -15.48
C CYS A 730 43.44 3.08 -15.92
N ASN A 731 43.01 2.11 -16.74
CA ASN A 731 43.92 1.12 -17.34
C ASN A 731 44.98 1.78 -18.23
N ASN A 732 44.61 2.80 -19.02
CA ASN A 732 45.54 3.55 -19.86
C ASN A 732 46.55 4.35 -19.03
N LEU A 733 46.11 4.99 -17.94
CA LEU A 733 46.98 5.68 -16.99
C LEU A 733 47.97 4.71 -16.34
N PHE A 734 47.50 3.55 -15.89
CA PHE A 734 48.36 2.55 -15.28
C PHE A 734 49.37 1.95 -16.28
N THR A 735 48.95 1.71 -17.53
CA THR A 735 49.84 1.30 -18.63
C THR A 735 50.93 2.35 -18.88
N THR A 736 50.54 3.63 -18.89
CA THR A 736 51.46 4.76 -19.05
C THR A 736 52.50 4.77 -17.92
N LEU A 737 52.09 4.58 -16.66
CA LEU A 737 53.01 4.45 -15.53
C LEU A 737 53.97 3.28 -15.70
N ALA A 738 53.47 2.10 -16.09
CA ALA A 738 54.27 0.89 -16.19
C ALA A 738 55.38 1.01 -17.24
N ILE A 739 55.06 1.55 -18.43
CA ILE A 739 56.01 1.69 -19.53
C ILE A 739 56.98 2.86 -19.30
N LEU A 740 56.49 4.06 -18.94
CA LEU A 740 57.34 5.25 -18.82
C LEU A 740 58.29 5.20 -17.62
N THR A 741 57.92 4.48 -16.56
CA THR A 741 58.65 4.55 -15.30
C THR A 741 59.45 3.28 -14.99
N SER A 742 59.33 2.21 -15.77
CA SER A 742 60.11 0.99 -15.53
C SER A 742 61.59 1.16 -15.93
N PRO A 743 62.53 0.47 -15.25
CA PRO A 743 63.91 0.47 -15.68
C PRO A 743 64.06 -0.10 -17.09
N LEU A 744 64.84 0.57 -17.94
CA LEU A 744 65.06 0.13 -19.33
C LEU A 744 65.57 -1.31 -19.44
N THR A 745 66.35 -1.76 -18.45
CA THR A 745 66.86 -3.15 -18.37
C THR A 745 65.74 -4.18 -18.20
N GLU A 746 64.71 -3.86 -17.41
CA GLU A 746 63.56 -4.74 -17.20
C GLU A 746 62.64 -4.74 -18.43
N LEU A 747 62.41 -3.57 -19.04
CA LEU A 747 61.69 -3.48 -20.32
C LEU A 747 62.39 -4.31 -21.40
N TYR A 748 63.70 -4.13 -21.58
CA TYR A 748 64.44 -4.91 -22.56
C TYR A 748 64.32 -6.41 -22.29
N ARG A 749 64.50 -6.85 -21.02
CA ARG A 749 64.39 -8.27 -20.66
C ARG A 749 63.01 -8.87 -20.94
N THR A 750 61.93 -8.14 -20.65
CA THR A 750 60.56 -8.63 -20.87
C THR A 750 60.18 -8.65 -22.35
N PHE A 751 60.60 -7.65 -23.14
CA PHE A 751 60.20 -7.51 -24.55
C PHE A 751 61.26 -8.04 -25.55
N GLN A 752 62.36 -8.66 -25.07
CA GLN A 752 63.51 -9.13 -25.89
C GLN A 752 63.13 -10.17 -26.94
N HIS A 753 62.17 -11.04 -26.64
CA HIS A 753 61.76 -12.15 -27.51
C HIS A 753 60.65 -11.79 -28.50
N GLY A 754 60.28 -10.51 -28.60
CA GLY A 754 59.21 -10.04 -29.48
C GLY A 754 57.83 -10.25 -28.87
N MET A 755 56.86 -9.47 -29.39
CA MET A 755 55.42 -9.65 -29.13
C MET A 755 54.93 -10.82 -30.00
N ASP A 756 55.34 -12.05 -29.71
CA ASP A 756 54.98 -13.21 -30.54
C ASP A 756 53.46 -13.40 -30.59
N GLU A 757 52.88 -13.38 -31.81
CA GLU A 757 51.43 -13.45 -32.04
C GLU A 757 50.81 -14.77 -31.55
N SER A 758 51.61 -15.81 -31.30
CA SER A 758 51.16 -17.17 -30.95
C SER A 758 50.91 -17.43 -29.46
N ALA A 759 51.41 -16.59 -28.55
CA ALA A 759 51.09 -16.65 -27.10
C ALA A 759 49.92 -15.73 -26.71
N SER A 760 49.29 -15.09 -27.70
CA SER A 760 48.49 -13.88 -27.50
C SER A 760 47.04 -14.11 -27.04
N ASP A 761 46.49 -15.33 -27.15
CA ASP A 761 45.05 -15.53 -26.90
C ASP A 761 44.67 -15.56 -25.40
N SER A 762 45.56 -15.98 -24.49
CA SER A 762 45.28 -15.99 -23.04
C SER A 762 45.56 -14.64 -22.37
N LEU A 763 46.62 -13.94 -22.78
CA LEU A 763 47.08 -12.66 -22.21
C LEU A 763 46.34 -11.43 -22.76
N LYS A 764 45.82 -11.47 -24.01
CA LYS A 764 44.93 -10.41 -24.53
C LYS A 764 43.67 -10.23 -23.68
N SER A 765 43.22 -11.27 -22.97
CA SER A 765 42.03 -11.20 -22.13
C SER A 765 42.18 -10.30 -20.91
N LEU A 766 43.40 -10.14 -20.36
CA LEU A 766 43.62 -9.38 -19.12
C LEU A 766 43.52 -7.85 -19.32
N PHE A 767 43.92 -7.35 -20.49
CA PHE A 767 43.85 -5.91 -20.83
C PHE A 767 42.45 -5.38 -21.03
N ASN A 768 41.56 -6.24 -21.51
CA ASN A 768 40.18 -5.89 -21.77
C ASN A 768 39.29 -6.01 -20.52
N GLN A 769 39.86 -6.40 -19.37
CA GLN A 769 39.12 -6.45 -18.10
C GLN A 769 39.09 -5.06 -17.44
N PRO A 770 37.88 -4.53 -17.13
CA PRO A 770 37.72 -3.22 -16.48
C PRO A 770 38.47 -3.07 -15.15
N LEU A 771 38.70 -4.16 -14.41
CA LEU A 771 39.29 -4.15 -13.05
C LEU A 771 40.81 -4.37 -13.00
N HIS A 772 41.52 -4.44 -14.14
CA HIS A 772 42.96 -4.68 -14.15
C HIS A 772 43.76 -3.64 -13.32
N TRP A 773 43.43 -2.35 -13.44
CA TRP A 773 44.09 -1.32 -12.63
C TRP A 773 43.86 -1.49 -11.13
N VAL A 774 42.66 -1.93 -10.71
CA VAL A 774 42.28 -2.15 -9.31
C VAL A 774 43.11 -3.27 -8.68
N SER A 775 43.26 -4.39 -9.40
CA SER A 775 44.07 -5.52 -8.92
C SER A 775 45.52 -5.11 -8.73
N CYS A 776 46.04 -4.28 -9.63
CA CYS A 776 47.41 -3.78 -9.57
C CYS A 776 47.66 -2.79 -8.42
N ILE A 777 46.72 -1.87 -8.14
CA ILE A 777 46.87 -0.92 -7.02
C ILE A 777 46.66 -1.57 -5.65
N SER A 778 45.98 -2.72 -5.59
CA SER A 778 45.67 -3.42 -4.34
C SER A 778 46.91 -3.84 -3.52
N HIS A 779 48.08 -3.86 -4.14
CA HIS A 779 49.37 -4.12 -3.49
C HIS A 779 49.90 -2.94 -2.68
N PHE A 780 49.44 -1.72 -2.99
CA PHE A 780 49.88 -0.45 -2.39
C PHE A 780 48.84 0.12 -1.44
N TYR A 781 47.57 -0.22 -1.70
CA TYR A 781 46.40 0.28 -1.01
C TYR A 781 45.39 -0.85 -0.87
N PRO A 782 44.91 -1.19 0.35
CA PRO A 782 43.93 -2.25 0.54
C PRO A 782 42.60 -1.85 -0.11
N SER A 783 42.39 -2.30 -1.36
CA SER A 783 41.13 -2.06 -2.08
C SER A 783 40.04 -3.01 -1.60
N LEU A 784 38.84 -2.46 -1.37
CA LEU A 784 37.65 -3.22 -1.01
C LEU A 784 37.04 -3.98 -2.20
N LEU A 785 37.56 -3.78 -3.41
CA LEU A 785 37.10 -4.41 -4.65
C LEU A 785 37.75 -5.80 -4.91
N ARG A 786 38.63 -6.30 -4.04
CA ARG A 786 39.43 -7.52 -4.30
C ARG A 786 38.77 -8.83 -3.83
N THR A 787 38.32 -9.65 -4.78
CA THR A 787 38.52 -11.13 -4.87
C THR A 787 38.22 -11.66 -6.28
N PRO A 788 39.19 -12.24 -7.02
CA PRO A 788 38.94 -12.89 -8.31
C PRO A 788 38.41 -14.33 -8.23
N SER A 789 38.29 -14.92 -7.03
CA SER A 789 38.01 -16.36 -6.87
C SER A 789 36.57 -16.71 -6.48
N ALA A 790 35.74 -15.72 -6.17
CA ALA A 790 34.30 -15.87 -5.90
C ALA A 790 33.63 -14.54 -6.27
N GLY A 791 32.69 -14.55 -7.21
CA GLY A 791 32.24 -13.39 -7.99
C GLY A 791 31.57 -12.20 -7.28
N GLY A 792 31.61 -12.11 -5.94
CA GLY A 792 30.93 -11.07 -5.15
C GLY A 792 31.86 -10.03 -4.47
N LEU A 793 31.29 -8.86 -4.17
CA LEU A 793 31.91 -7.84 -3.32
C LEU A 793 31.91 -8.28 -1.83
N LYS A 794 32.96 -7.92 -1.08
CA LYS A 794 32.97 -8.11 0.39
C LYS A 794 31.84 -7.30 1.05
N ALA A 795 31.37 -7.74 2.22
CA ALA A 795 30.38 -7.02 3.03
C ALA A 795 30.75 -5.54 3.27
N GLU A 796 32.04 -5.27 3.48
CA GLU A 796 32.60 -3.92 3.63
C GLU A 796 32.41 -3.07 2.36
N GLY A 797 32.62 -3.67 1.19
CA GLY A 797 32.46 -3.02 -0.10
C GLY A 797 30.99 -2.73 -0.41
N GLN A 798 30.08 -3.66 -0.09
CA GLN A 798 28.63 -3.44 -0.23
C GLN A 798 28.13 -2.32 0.71
N LEU A 799 28.57 -2.31 1.97
CA LEU A 799 28.28 -1.22 2.90
C LEU A 799 28.80 0.12 2.39
N LYS A 800 30.05 0.16 1.88
CA LYS A 800 30.63 1.39 1.32
C LYS A 800 29.85 1.87 0.09
N LEU A 801 29.44 0.95 -0.80
CA LEU A 801 28.64 1.28 -1.96
C LEU A 801 27.29 1.89 -1.56
N LEU A 802 26.60 1.28 -0.59
CA LEU A 802 25.31 1.75 -0.06
C LEU A 802 25.39 3.15 0.54
N LEU A 803 26.40 3.40 1.39
CA LEU A 803 26.53 4.66 2.11
C LEU A 803 27.08 5.80 1.23
N SER A 804 27.69 5.47 0.08
CA SER A 804 28.17 6.45 -0.90
C SER A 804 27.05 6.99 -1.81
N GLN A 805 25.87 6.35 -1.82
CA GLN A 805 24.76 6.76 -2.66
C GLN A 805 24.18 8.13 -2.26
N PRO A 806 23.64 8.91 -3.23
CA PRO A 806 22.98 10.18 -2.98
C PRO A 806 21.71 10.08 -2.13
N GLY A 807 21.01 8.96 -2.17
CA GLY A 807 19.81 8.71 -1.39
C GLY A 807 19.77 7.26 -0.92
N CYS A 808 18.68 6.89 -0.26
CA CYS A 808 18.47 5.51 0.10
C CYS A 808 18.05 4.73 -1.14
N ASN A 809 18.95 3.93 -1.71
CA ASN A 809 18.60 2.97 -2.74
C ASN A 809 18.09 1.70 -2.05
N TRP A 810 16.78 1.46 -2.15
CA TRP A 810 16.11 0.33 -1.49
C TRP A 810 16.64 -1.03 -1.96
N ASN A 811 16.97 -1.16 -3.25
CA ASN A 811 17.48 -2.40 -3.82
C ASN A 811 18.85 -2.72 -3.25
N LEU A 812 19.75 -1.73 -3.25
CA LEU A 812 21.09 -1.89 -2.71
C LEU A 812 21.07 -2.09 -1.18
N LEU A 813 20.15 -1.42 -0.47
CA LEU A 813 19.95 -1.64 0.96
C LEU A 813 19.54 -3.09 1.23
N LEU A 814 18.54 -3.59 0.51
CA LEU A 814 18.06 -4.96 0.70
C LEU A 814 19.14 -5.98 0.31
N GLU A 815 19.84 -5.77 -0.80
CA GLU A 815 20.98 -6.59 -1.20
C GLU A 815 22.06 -6.64 -0.11
N THR A 816 22.38 -5.48 0.48
CA THR A 816 23.35 -5.35 1.58
C THR A 816 22.89 -6.08 2.84
N LEU A 817 21.60 -6.00 3.19
CA LEU A 817 21.02 -6.72 4.33
C LEU A 817 20.97 -8.23 4.12
N LEU A 818 20.79 -8.70 2.88
CA LEU A 818 20.73 -10.12 2.53
C LEU A 818 22.11 -10.74 2.32
N SER A 819 23.14 -9.92 2.07
CA SER A 819 24.50 -10.39 1.82
C SER A 819 25.09 -11.20 2.98
N ASN A 820 25.96 -12.16 2.66
CA ASN A 820 26.70 -12.98 3.62
C ASN A 820 25.80 -13.55 4.74
N ASP A 821 24.62 -14.08 4.37
CA ASP A 821 23.62 -14.64 5.28
C ASP A 821 23.15 -13.69 6.39
N GLY A 822 23.10 -12.38 6.12
CA GLY A 822 22.59 -11.38 7.06
C GLY A 822 23.60 -10.94 8.12
N LEU A 823 24.88 -10.88 7.77
CA LEU A 823 25.95 -10.43 8.68
C LEU A 823 25.67 -9.05 9.29
N LEU A 824 25.27 -8.07 8.48
CA LEU A 824 24.99 -6.70 8.94
C LEU A 824 23.78 -6.62 9.89
N PRO A 825 22.62 -7.22 9.58
CA PRO A 825 21.52 -7.36 10.54
C PRO A 825 21.95 -7.95 11.89
N ARG A 826 22.82 -8.96 11.91
CA ARG A 826 23.33 -9.56 13.16
C ARG A 826 24.15 -8.56 13.98
N ILE A 827 25.07 -7.83 13.34
CA ILE A 827 25.87 -6.79 14.02
C ILE A 827 24.96 -5.68 14.58
N LEU A 828 23.93 -5.28 13.83
CA LEU A 828 22.97 -4.27 14.26
C LEU A 828 22.13 -4.71 15.47
N LEU A 829 21.67 -5.97 15.48
CA LEU A 829 20.90 -6.53 16.60
C LEU A 829 21.74 -6.75 17.86
N GLN A 830 23.02 -7.15 17.72
CA GLN A 830 23.93 -7.29 18.87
C GLN A 830 24.18 -5.96 19.61
N SER A 831 24.12 -4.85 18.88
CA SER A 831 24.43 -3.51 19.41
C SER A 831 23.21 -2.72 19.87
N SER A 832 21.98 -3.22 19.65
CA SER A 832 20.74 -2.58 20.11
C SER A 832 20.41 -2.81 21.58
N ASN A 833 20.90 -3.90 22.19
CA ASN A 833 20.45 -4.35 23.53
C ASN A 833 21.14 -3.68 24.72
N GLN A 834 22.18 -2.86 24.53
CA GLN A 834 22.85 -2.13 25.63
C GLN A 834 22.22 -0.76 25.96
N VAL A 835 21.05 -0.43 25.39
CA VAL A 835 20.32 0.84 25.65
C VAL A 835 19.29 0.70 26.78
N SER A 836 19.59 -0.08 27.82
CA SER A 836 18.93 0.02 29.12
C SER A 836 19.94 0.65 30.08
N ASP A 837 19.90 1.95 30.36
CA ASP A 837 19.24 2.39 31.61
C ASP A 837 19.09 3.92 31.76
N THR A 838 19.18 4.75 30.71
CA THR A 838 19.24 6.22 30.96
C THR A 838 18.43 7.19 30.11
N GLU A 839 17.67 6.78 29.09
CA GLU A 839 16.75 7.72 28.42
C GLU A 839 15.39 7.09 28.11
N ASN A 840 14.54 7.03 29.14
CA ASN A 840 13.09 7.01 28.97
C ASN A 840 12.65 8.33 28.31
N ASN A 841 12.78 8.42 26.98
CA ASN A 841 12.15 9.48 26.21
C ASN A 841 11.29 8.84 25.13
N LEU A 842 9.97 8.89 25.39
CA LEU A 842 8.88 8.82 24.43
C LEU A 842 9.26 9.48 23.10
N ASN A 843 9.70 8.69 22.12
CA ASN A 843 9.72 9.10 20.73
C ASN A 843 9.07 7.99 19.91
N GLN A 844 8.13 8.43 19.08
CA GLN A 844 7.08 7.72 18.38
C GLN A 844 7.61 6.94 17.15
N GLY A 845 8.75 6.26 17.28
CA GLY A 845 9.38 5.48 16.20
C GLY A 845 9.40 3.98 16.51
N PHE A 846 9.32 3.14 15.48
CA PHE A 846 9.46 1.69 15.57
C PHE A 846 10.84 1.29 16.13
N SER A 847 10.96 0.13 16.77
CA SER A 847 12.28 -0.33 17.23
C SER A 847 13.12 -0.86 16.06
N LEU A 848 14.46 -0.80 16.14
CA LEU A 848 15.35 -1.35 15.10
C LEU A 848 15.11 -2.86 14.91
N THR A 849 14.87 -3.56 16.01
CA THR A 849 14.54 -4.98 16.05
C THR A 849 13.27 -5.28 15.25
N GLU A 850 12.20 -4.51 15.48
CA GLU A 850 10.95 -4.62 14.74
C GLU A 850 11.14 -4.32 13.25
N ALA A 851 11.90 -3.27 12.91
CA ALA A 851 12.18 -2.89 11.53
C ALA A 851 12.92 -4.00 10.76
N ILE A 852 14.00 -4.55 11.33
CA ILE A 852 14.75 -5.67 10.74
C ILE A 852 13.84 -6.91 10.59
N PHE A 853 13.04 -7.21 11.63
CA PHE A 853 12.12 -8.34 11.60
C PHE A 853 11.11 -8.20 10.46
N LYS A 854 10.42 -7.05 10.36
CA LYS A 854 9.38 -6.81 9.34
C LYS A 854 9.95 -6.83 7.91
N VAL A 855 11.13 -6.27 7.69
CA VAL A 855 11.78 -6.29 6.36
C VAL A 855 12.16 -7.72 5.96
N LEU A 856 12.91 -8.44 6.81
CA LEU A 856 13.35 -9.79 6.48
C LEU A 856 12.20 -10.82 6.45
N TYR A 857 11.13 -10.60 7.22
CA TYR A 857 9.92 -11.43 7.22
C TYR A 857 9.23 -11.48 5.85
N HIS A 858 9.33 -10.40 5.06
CA HIS A 858 8.74 -10.31 3.72
C HIS A 858 9.70 -10.74 2.59
N CYS A 859 10.94 -11.12 2.90
CA CYS A 859 11.95 -11.53 1.91
C CYS A 859 11.82 -13.00 1.49
N ASN A 860 10.75 -13.32 0.76
CA ASN A 860 10.40 -14.71 0.42
C ASN A 860 11.42 -15.46 -0.45
N PHE A 861 12.23 -14.75 -1.24
CA PHE A 861 13.26 -15.38 -2.10
C PHE A 861 14.57 -15.68 -1.36
N SER A 862 14.74 -15.20 -0.12
CA SER A 862 15.90 -15.48 0.74
C SER A 862 15.46 -15.77 2.19
N PRO A 863 14.69 -16.84 2.41
CA PRO A 863 14.22 -17.19 3.75
C PRO A 863 15.34 -17.62 4.69
N GLN A 864 16.51 -18.01 4.15
CA GLN A 864 17.65 -18.43 4.95
C GLN A 864 18.20 -17.29 5.79
N THR A 865 18.28 -16.08 5.24
CA THR A 865 18.80 -14.90 5.94
C THR A 865 18.00 -14.59 7.20
N PHE A 866 16.67 -14.56 7.12
CA PHE A 866 15.81 -14.37 8.29
C PHE A 866 16.09 -15.43 9.37
N GLY A 867 16.15 -16.70 8.96
CA GLY A 867 16.43 -17.81 9.89
C GLY A 867 17.79 -17.68 10.56
N ASN A 868 18.85 -17.42 9.78
CA ASN A 868 20.21 -17.31 10.30
C ASN A 868 20.36 -16.12 11.27
N VAL A 869 19.83 -14.95 10.90
CA VAL A 869 19.88 -13.74 11.74
C VAL A 869 19.20 -13.97 13.08
N PHE A 870 17.94 -14.40 13.07
CA PHE A 870 17.17 -14.51 14.31
C PHE A 870 17.51 -15.75 15.13
N VAL A 871 17.95 -16.86 14.52
CA VAL A 871 18.44 -18.02 15.30
C VAL A 871 19.74 -17.65 16.03
N SER A 872 20.68 -16.97 15.38
CA SER A 872 21.90 -16.48 16.05
C SER A 872 21.58 -15.49 17.17
N TYR A 873 20.67 -14.53 16.91
CA TYR A 873 20.23 -13.59 17.93
C TYR A 873 19.58 -14.28 19.14
N MET A 874 18.74 -15.29 18.91
CA MET A 874 18.10 -16.08 19.98
C MET A 874 19.11 -16.89 20.81
N GLU A 875 20.21 -17.36 20.20
CA GLU A 875 21.31 -18.04 20.91
C GLU A 875 22.14 -17.09 21.77
N GLU A 876 22.52 -15.96 21.21
CA GLU A 876 23.34 -14.94 21.86
C GLU A 876 22.61 -14.35 23.08
N GLU A 877 21.31 -14.08 22.94
CA GLU A 877 20.45 -13.52 24.00
C GLU A 877 19.75 -14.58 24.88
N GLN A 878 20.05 -15.87 24.67
CA GLN A 878 19.46 -17.00 25.42
C GLN A 878 17.91 -16.99 25.49
N LEU A 879 17.24 -16.57 24.41
CA LEU A 879 15.78 -16.35 24.37
C LEU A 879 14.96 -17.63 24.07
N TRP A 880 15.62 -18.78 23.95
CA TRP A 880 14.97 -20.05 23.61
C TRP A 880 13.86 -20.45 24.58
N ASP A 881 13.95 -20.04 25.84
CA ASP A 881 12.95 -20.33 26.86
C ASP A 881 11.60 -19.66 26.56
N PHE A 882 11.56 -18.51 25.88
CA PHE A 882 10.32 -17.83 25.49
C PHE A 882 9.54 -18.56 24.38
N LEU A 883 10.22 -19.40 23.59
CA LEU A 883 9.62 -20.29 22.58
C LEU A 883 9.19 -21.64 23.18
N ASN A 884 9.68 -21.99 24.38
CA ASN A 884 9.51 -23.31 24.98
C ASN A 884 8.59 -23.31 26.20
N TYR A 885 8.69 -22.29 27.05
CA TYR A 885 7.88 -22.10 28.25
C TYR A 885 7.12 -20.79 28.11
N THR A 886 5.80 -20.87 28.11
CA THR A 886 4.97 -19.67 28.31
C THR A 886 4.71 -19.57 29.81
N PRO A 887 5.39 -18.71 30.58
CA PRO A 887 5.14 -18.61 32.01
C PRO A 887 3.69 -18.19 32.23
N ALA A 888 2.89 -19.10 32.78
CA ALA A 888 1.48 -18.90 33.05
C ALA A 888 1.23 -18.04 34.31
N SER A 889 2.28 -17.52 34.95
CA SER A 889 2.19 -16.84 36.24
C SER A 889 3.25 -15.75 36.43
N VAL A 890 2.76 -14.51 36.48
CA VAL A 890 3.24 -13.35 37.27
C VAL A 890 4.43 -12.51 36.74
N CYS A 891 4.20 -11.19 36.75
CA CYS A 891 5.13 -10.03 36.83
C CYS A 891 6.00 -9.61 35.62
N MET A 892 5.63 -8.45 35.04
CA MET A 892 6.46 -7.24 34.87
C MET A 892 7.90 -7.33 34.33
N GLU A 893 8.28 -8.35 33.57
CA GLU A 893 9.46 -8.27 32.69
C GLU A 893 8.97 -8.11 31.25
N SER A 894 9.41 -7.04 30.59
CA SER A 894 9.06 -6.71 29.20
C SER A 894 9.38 -7.89 28.28
N GLU A 895 8.37 -8.42 27.61
CA GLU A 895 8.56 -9.44 26.58
C GLU A 895 9.57 -8.92 25.53
N PRO A 896 10.62 -9.69 25.18
CA PRO A 896 11.59 -9.25 24.19
C PRO A 896 10.91 -8.95 22.86
N GLU A 897 11.30 -7.84 22.22
CA GLU A 897 10.63 -7.33 21.02
C GLU A 897 10.58 -8.34 19.86
N VAL A 898 11.63 -9.16 19.67
CA VAL A 898 11.64 -10.24 18.66
C VAL A 898 10.55 -11.27 18.92
N ILE A 899 10.34 -11.65 20.19
CA ILE A 899 9.30 -12.62 20.57
C ILE A 899 7.93 -12.01 20.34
N GLN A 900 7.74 -10.72 20.68
CA GLN A 900 6.51 -10.00 20.40
C GLN A 900 6.22 -9.96 18.90
N CYS A 901 7.21 -9.61 18.06
CA CYS A 901 7.09 -9.57 16.60
C CYS A 901 6.71 -10.95 16.02
N LEU A 902 7.38 -12.01 16.50
CA LEU A 902 7.10 -13.39 16.09
C LEU A 902 5.68 -13.82 16.50
N ARG A 903 5.25 -13.51 17.73
CA ARG A 903 3.90 -13.83 18.20
C ARG A 903 2.83 -13.06 17.43
N LEU A 904 3.05 -11.78 17.12
CA LEU A 904 2.14 -10.99 16.30
C LEU A 904 2.00 -11.60 14.90
N ALA A 905 3.12 -11.95 14.25
CA ALA A 905 3.10 -12.58 12.93
C ALA A 905 2.35 -13.92 12.90
N LEU A 906 2.47 -14.74 13.97
CA LEU A 906 1.71 -15.99 14.10
C LEU A 906 0.24 -15.75 14.51
N THR A 907 -0.05 -14.65 15.22
CA THR A 907 -1.40 -14.28 15.67
C THR A 907 -2.29 -13.94 14.48
N ASP A 908 -1.75 -13.19 13.52
CA ASP A 908 -2.44 -12.89 12.26
C ASP A 908 -2.80 -14.16 11.49
N ALA A 909 -1.91 -15.16 11.48
CA ALA A 909 -2.15 -16.43 10.79
C ALA A 909 -3.28 -17.28 11.41
N VAL A 910 -3.51 -17.18 12.73
CA VAL A 910 -4.56 -17.95 13.43
C VAL A 910 -5.87 -17.18 13.59
N LYS A 911 -5.93 -15.91 13.16
CA LYS A 911 -7.10 -15.04 13.30
C LYS A 911 -8.37 -15.66 12.75
N ASP A 912 -8.31 -16.24 11.57
CA ASP A 912 -9.45 -16.86 10.90
C ASP A 912 -9.95 -18.12 11.64
N ILE A 913 -9.03 -18.88 12.25
CA ILE A 913 -9.39 -20.03 13.09
C ILE A 913 -10.18 -19.54 14.30
N VAL A 914 -9.67 -18.51 14.99
CA VAL A 914 -10.32 -17.92 16.16
C VAL A 914 -11.70 -17.37 15.79
N GLN A 915 -11.80 -16.58 14.71
CA GLN A 915 -13.07 -16.03 14.24
C GLN A 915 -14.11 -17.11 13.93
N LYS A 916 -13.72 -18.20 13.25
CA LYS A 916 -14.65 -19.31 12.96
C LYS A 916 -15.14 -19.99 14.24
N VAL A 917 -14.26 -20.25 15.20
CA VAL A 917 -14.66 -20.84 16.50
C VAL A 917 -15.62 -19.91 17.25
N ILE A 918 -15.37 -18.59 17.26
CA ILE A 918 -16.27 -17.62 17.90
C ILE A 918 -17.62 -17.52 17.18
N SER A 919 -17.63 -17.51 15.84
CA SER A 919 -18.88 -17.50 15.06
C SER A 919 -19.76 -18.72 15.34
N MET A 920 -19.13 -19.90 15.45
CA MET A 920 -19.81 -21.15 15.80
C MET A 920 -20.40 -21.07 17.21
N MET A 921 -19.64 -20.56 18.18
CA MET A 921 -20.10 -20.39 19.56
C MET A 921 -21.27 -19.39 19.65
N ASN A 922 -21.23 -18.29 18.89
CA ASN A 922 -22.31 -17.31 18.84
C ASN A 922 -23.57 -17.87 18.19
N ARG A 923 -23.45 -18.73 17.17
CA ARG A 923 -24.59 -19.39 16.52
C ARG A 923 -25.32 -20.34 17.47
N GLU A 924 -24.60 -21.18 18.20
CA GLU A 924 -25.22 -22.08 19.18
C GLU A 924 -25.81 -21.29 20.35
N ARG A 925 -25.14 -20.20 20.77
CA ARG A 925 -25.69 -19.32 21.81
C ARG A 925 -26.96 -18.62 21.36
N ASN A 926 -27.04 -18.10 20.14
CA ASN A 926 -28.29 -17.51 19.63
C ASN A 926 -29.43 -18.54 19.64
N CYS A 927 -29.14 -19.82 19.38
CA CYS A 927 -30.13 -20.89 19.55
C CYS A 927 -30.53 -21.11 21.03
N GLU A 928 -29.62 -20.94 21.98
CA GLU A 928 -29.89 -21.05 23.43
C GLU A 928 -30.55 -19.79 24.05
N THR A 929 -30.16 -18.57 23.68
CA THR A 929 -30.74 -17.32 24.19
C THR A 929 -32.09 -16.99 23.56
N ASN A 930 -32.37 -17.48 22.34
CA ASN A 930 -33.72 -17.42 21.75
C ASN A 930 -34.74 -18.33 22.46
N LEU A 931 -34.35 -19.04 23.52
CA LEU A 931 -35.29 -19.77 24.40
C LEU A 931 -36.09 -18.85 25.33
N SER A 932 -35.82 -17.54 25.36
CA SER A 932 -36.68 -16.54 26.01
C SER A 932 -37.68 -15.91 25.04
N LYS A 933 -38.18 -16.65 24.03
CA LYS A 933 -39.37 -16.19 23.31
C LYS A 933 -40.54 -16.17 24.29
N HIS A 934 -41.20 -15.02 24.41
CA HIS A 934 -42.50 -14.94 25.09
C HIS A 934 -43.41 -15.98 24.44
N SER A 935 -43.95 -16.89 25.25
CA SER A 935 -44.95 -17.85 24.78
C SER A 935 -46.12 -17.08 24.19
N VAL A 936 -46.51 -17.42 22.96
CA VAL A 936 -47.71 -16.86 22.32
C VAL A 936 -48.88 -17.05 23.30
N PRO A 937 -49.62 -16.00 23.67
CA PRO A 937 -50.73 -16.12 24.61
C PRO A 937 -51.77 -17.12 24.13
N ASP A 938 -52.32 -17.90 25.07
CA ASP A 938 -53.31 -18.93 24.77
C ASP A 938 -54.55 -18.38 24.03
N SER A 939 -54.95 -17.13 24.32
CA SER A 939 -56.05 -16.44 23.63
C SER A 939 -55.79 -16.20 22.14
N LEU A 940 -54.53 -15.98 21.74
CA LEU A 940 -54.11 -15.85 20.35
C LEU A 940 -54.03 -17.23 19.68
N LEU A 941 -53.50 -18.25 20.39
CA LEU A 941 -53.43 -19.62 19.89
C LEU A 941 -54.83 -20.23 19.65
N GLU A 942 -55.79 -19.96 20.54
CA GLU A 942 -57.19 -20.41 20.39
C GLU A 942 -57.92 -19.71 19.23
N SER A 943 -57.44 -18.54 18.80
CA SER A 943 -58.01 -17.77 17.68
C SER A 943 -57.47 -18.16 16.31
N ILE A 944 -56.39 -18.95 16.25
CA ILE A 944 -55.82 -19.46 15.00
C ILE A 944 -56.75 -20.54 14.43
N PRO A 945 -57.20 -20.42 13.16
CA PRO A 945 -58.02 -21.44 12.51
C PRO A 945 -57.34 -22.82 12.53
N LYS A 946 -58.10 -23.86 12.86
CA LYS A 946 -57.55 -25.24 12.93
C LYS A 946 -57.04 -25.72 11.57
N GLU A 947 -57.56 -25.15 10.49
CA GLU A 947 -57.15 -25.40 9.11
C GLU A 947 -55.73 -24.89 8.80
N TRP A 948 -55.15 -24.00 9.63
CA TRP A 948 -53.79 -23.50 9.43
C TRP A 948 -52.72 -24.49 9.92
N SER A 949 -53.07 -25.56 10.63
CA SER A 949 -52.12 -26.60 11.08
C SER A 949 -50.88 -26.04 11.80
N TYR A 950 -51.03 -24.89 12.48
CA TYR A 950 -49.93 -24.25 13.19
C TYR A 950 -49.55 -25.08 14.41
N THR A 951 -48.30 -25.54 14.45
CA THR A 951 -47.72 -26.19 15.63
C THR A 951 -46.83 -25.18 16.37
N PRO A 952 -47.20 -24.76 17.59
CA PRO A 952 -46.33 -23.93 18.41
C PRO A 952 -44.98 -24.63 18.57
N LYS A 953 -43.87 -23.89 18.41
CA LYS A 953 -42.53 -24.42 18.68
C LYS A 953 -42.42 -24.70 20.19
N GLU A 954 -42.74 -25.91 20.62
CA GLU A 954 -42.45 -26.36 21.98
C GLU A 954 -40.93 -26.31 22.17
N THR A 955 -40.48 -25.53 23.15
CA THR A 955 -39.09 -25.51 23.60
C THR A 955 -38.75 -26.85 24.25
N LYS A 956 -38.42 -27.86 23.44
CA LYS A 956 -37.77 -29.07 23.94
C LYS A 956 -36.46 -28.64 24.59
N LYS A 957 -36.41 -28.68 25.93
CA LYS A 957 -35.16 -28.59 26.70
C LYS A 957 -34.23 -29.70 26.22
N ARG A 958 -33.32 -29.38 25.30
CA ARG A 958 -32.23 -30.27 24.92
C ARG A 958 -31.30 -30.37 26.13
N ASP A 959 -30.98 -31.60 26.56
CA ASP A 959 -30.06 -31.86 27.66
C ASP A 959 -28.73 -31.10 27.46
N SER A 960 -28.52 -30.05 28.24
CA SER A 960 -27.42 -29.08 28.09
C SER A 960 -26.01 -29.66 28.22
N SER A 961 -25.88 -30.88 28.77
CA SER A 961 -24.58 -31.55 28.98
C SER A 961 -24.06 -32.33 27.76
N LYS A 962 -24.96 -32.87 26.92
CA LYS A 962 -24.58 -33.58 25.68
C LYS A 962 -24.23 -32.61 24.54
N GLY A 963 -24.93 -31.47 24.46
CA GLY A 963 -24.66 -30.43 23.46
C GLY A 963 -23.25 -29.84 23.57
N PHE A 964 -22.77 -29.59 24.80
CA PHE A 964 -21.45 -28.99 24.99
C PHE A 964 -20.27 -29.89 24.61
N THR A 965 -20.35 -31.20 24.89
CA THR A 965 -19.27 -32.13 24.49
C THR A 965 -19.13 -32.17 22.97
N ARG A 966 -20.25 -32.08 22.24
CA ARG A 966 -20.29 -31.97 20.78
C ARG A 966 -19.70 -30.64 20.29
N LEU A 967 -20.05 -29.52 20.92
CA LEU A 967 -19.49 -28.20 20.59
C LEU A 967 -17.98 -28.12 20.81
N ALA A 968 -17.49 -28.68 21.92
CA ALA A 968 -16.06 -28.74 22.19
C ALA A 968 -15.33 -29.64 21.18
N ALA A 969 -15.93 -30.76 20.76
CA ALA A 969 -15.39 -31.62 19.71
C ALA A 969 -15.36 -30.92 18.35
N GLN A 970 -16.40 -30.14 18.01
CA GLN A 970 -16.47 -29.31 16.81
C GLN A 970 -15.38 -28.23 16.80
N ALA A 971 -15.25 -27.45 17.89
CA ALA A 971 -14.23 -26.41 18.00
C ALA A 971 -12.81 -26.96 17.86
N VAL A 972 -12.50 -28.06 18.56
CA VAL A 972 -11.19 -28.72 18.48
C VAL A 972 -10.94 -29.26 17.06
N SER A 973 -11.96 -29.84 16.43
CA SER A 973 -11.84 -30.34 15.05
C SER A 973 -11.57 -29.22 14.04
N ILE A 974 -12.20 -28.03 14.20
CA ILE A 974 -11.94 -26.85 13.36
C ILE A 974 -10.49 -26.39 13.50
N VAL A 975 -9.96 -26.34 14.73
CA VAL A 975 -8.57 -25.94 14.97
C VAL A 975 -7.62 -26.94 14.30
N ILE A 976 -7.79 -28.23 14.56
CA ILE A 976 -6.89 -29.27 14.04
C ILE A 976 -6.97 -29.41 12.51
N SER A 977 -8.17 -29.28 11.91
CA SER A 977 -8.34 -29.41 10.46
C SER A 977 -7.71 -28.25 9.69
N LYS A 978 -7.70 -27.04 10.25
CA LYS A 978 -7.18 -25.84 9.57
C LYS A 978 -5.69 -25.59 9.74
N LEU A 979 -5.04 -26.22 10.73
CA LEU A 979 -3.60 -26.05 10.98
C LEU A 979 -2.72 -26.31 9.74
N PRO A 980 -2.90 -27.41 8.96
CA PRO A 980 -2.11 -27.64 7.75
C PRO A 980 -2.24 -26.50 6.73
N THR A 981 -3.46 -25.99 6.50
CA THR A 981 -3.72 -24.89 5.58
C THR A 981 -3.08 -23.58 6.05
N VAL A 982 -3.17 -23.28 7.35
CA VAL A 982 -2.52 -22.09 7.93
C VAL A 982 -1.00 -22.16 7.77
N ILE A 983 -0.39 -23.32 8.01
CA ILE A 983 1.06 -23.50 7.86
C ILE A 983 1.50 -23.40 6.41
N ALA A 984 0.69 -23.91 5.47
CA ALA A 984 0.94 -23.73 4.04
C ALA A 984 0.97 -22.24 3.65
N CYS A 985 0.10 -21.44 4.26
CA CYS A 985 0.00 -19.99 4.07
C CYS A 985 0.92 -19.17 5.01
N LEU A 986 1.91 -19.79 5.65
CA LEU A 986 2.94 -19.03 6.38
C LEU A 986 4.08 -18.64 5.42
N PRO A 987 4.66 -17.43 5.58
CA PRO A 987 5.81 -17.03 4.79
C PRO A 987 7.00 -17.99 4.93
N PRO A 988 7.75 -18.27 3.84
CA PRO A 988 8.95 -19.08 3.88
C PRO A 988 9.96 -18.70 4.97
N PRO A 989 10.21 -17.41 5.28
CA PRO A 989 11.12 -17.00 6.36
C PRO A 989 10.75 -17.59 7.73
N ILE A 990 9.47 -17.62 8.10
CA ILE A 990 9.00 -18.20 9.36
C ILE A 990 9.15 -19.71 9.36
N LYS A 991 8.76 -20.38 8.27
CA LYS A 991 8.90 -21.84 8.14
C LYS A 991 10.38 -22.24 8.30
N TYR A 992 11.29 -21.50 7.67
CA TYR A 992 12.72 -21.74 7.74
C TYR A 992 13.31 -21.47 9.13
N PHE A 993 12.89 -20.39 9.81
CA PHE A 993 13.32 -20.10 11.19
C PHE A 993 12.98 -21.24 12.16
N PHE A 994 11.73 -21.73 12.13
CA PHE A 994 11.33 -22.85 13.00
C PHE A 994 12.03 -24.15 12.64
N PHE A 995 12.28 -24.40 11.35
CA PHE A 995 13.07 -25.54 10.90
C PHE A 995 14.50 -25.52 11.42
N LEU A 996 15.21 -24.39 11.31
CA LEU A 996 16.55 -24.24 11.87
C LEU A 996 16.55 -24.39 13.39
N SER A 997 15.57 -23.78 14.05
CA SER A 997 15.40 -23.86 15.51
C SER A 997 15.25 -25.30 15.98
N GLU A 998 14.45 -26.13 15.29
CA GLU A 998 14.30 -27.56 15.61
C GLU A 998 15.61 -28.34 15.52
N ARG A 999 16.46 -28.04 14.52
CA ARG A 999 17.73 -28.74 14.32
C ARG A 999 18.77 -28.41 15.40
N LYS A 1000 18.70 -27.21 15.96
CA LYS A 1000 19.60 -26.77 17.03
C LYS A 1000 19.16 -27.24 18.43
N MET A 1001 17.89 -27.62 18.58
CA MET A 1001 17.36 -28.20 19.83
C MET A 1001 17.82 -29.65 20.04
N SER A 1002 17.90 -30.09 21.30
CA SER A 1002 18.33 -31.46 21.63
C SER A 1002 17.39 -32.53 21.04
N LYS A 1003 17.95 -33.68 20.62
CA LYS A 1003 17.17 -34.79 20.01
C LYS A 1003 15.99 -35.27 20.87
N ASN A 1004 16.16 -35.31 22.19
CA ASN A 1004 15.12 -35.71 23.14
C ASN A 1004 13.92 -34.72 23.16
N PHE A 1005 14.14 -33.46 22.78
CA PHE A 1005 13.12 -32.41 22.77
C PHE A 1005 12.26 -32.45 21.49
N VAL A 1006 12.85 -32.85 20.37
CA VAL A 1006 12.16 -33.04 19.08
C VAL A 1006 11.20 -34.24 19.13
N GLU A 1007 11.52 -35.26 19.93
CA GLU A 1007 10.67 -36.44 20.14
C GLU A 1007 9.45 -36.14 21.03
N LEU A 1008 9.56 -35.20 21.98
CA LEU A 1008 8.44 -34.78 22.85
C LEU A 1008 7.36 -33.99 22.09
N LYS A 1009 7.72 -33.29 21.01
CA LYS A 1009 6.79 -32.49 20.19
C LYS A 1009 6.44 -33.25 18.90
N ILE A 1010 5.50 -34.21 19.00
CA ILE A 1010 5.05 -35.10 17.90
C ILE A 1010 4.76 -34.31 16.59
N ALA A 1011 4.23 -33.09 16.69
CA ALA A 1011 3.83 -32.25 15.56
C ALA A 1011 4.91 -31.25 15.06
N GLY A 1012 6.07 -31.12 15.72
CA GLY A 1012 7.06 -30.07 15.44
C GLY A 1012 6.84 -28.76 16.23
N LEU A 1013 7.88 -27.92 16.29
CA LEU A 1013 7.97 -26.70 17.08
C LEU A 1013 7.01 -25.60 16.59
N LEU A 1014 6.87 -25.44 15.27
CA LEU A 1014 5.95 -24.45 14.67
C LEU A 1014 4.48 -24.80 14.99
N VAL A 1015 4.09 -26.06 14.75
CA VAL A 1015 2.72 -26.54 15.01
C VAL A 1015 2.39 -26.42 16.49
N TRP A 1016 3.35 -26.78 17.35
CA TRP A 1016 3.21 -26.62 18.80
C TRP A 1016 3.00 -25.15 19.19
N ASN A 1017 3.81 -24.22 18.67
CA ASN A 1017 3.68 -22.78 18.96
C ASN A 1017 2.33 -22.20 18.50
N LEU A 1018 1.82 -22.61 17.33
CA LEU A 1018 0.49 -22.18 16.86
C LEU A 1018 -0.63 -22.65 17.80
N ILE A 1019 -0.59 -23.90 18.27
CA ILE A 1019 -1.60 -24.43 19.20
C ILE A 1019 -1.50 -23.72 20.57
N VAL A 1020 -0.29 -23.46 21.07
CA VAL A 1020 -0.07 -22.71 22.32
C VAL A 1020 -0.60 -21.28 22.19
N LEU A 1021 -0.37 -20.63 21.06
CA LEU A 1021 -0.87 -19.28 20.78
C LEU A 1021 -2.40 -19.22 20.75
N ILE A 1022 -3.05 -20.15 20.04
CA ILE A 1022 -4.52 -20.28 20.02
C ILE A 1022 -5.06 -20.48 21.44
N ARG A 1023 -4.41 -21.31 22.25
CA ARG A 1023 -4.79 -21.52 23.67
C ARG A 1023 -4.64 -20.25 24.50
N ARG A 1024 -3.61 -19.45 24.27
CA ARG A 1024 -3.41 -18.16 24.96
C ARG A 1024 -4.51 -17.18 24.59
N ILE A 1025 -4.79 -17.04 23.29
CA ILE A 1025 -5.88 -16.19 22.78
C ILE A 1025 -7.20 -16.61 23.41
N PHE A 1026 -7.57 -17.89 23.39
CA PHE A 1026 -8.81 -18.37 23.99
C PHE A 1026 -8.86 -18.27 25.54
N LYS A 1027 -7.72 -18.31 26.23
CA LYS A 1027 -7.64 -18.12 27.69
C LYS A 1027 -7.82 -16.66 28.08
N ASP A 1028 -7.34 -15.73 27.26
CA ASP A 1028 -7.51 -14.29 27.43
C ASP A 1028 -8.72 -13.78 26.64
N GLY A 1029 -9.88 -13.73 27.29
CA GLY A 1029 -11.11 -13.27 26.66
C GLY A 1029 -11.01 -11.85 26.06
N ASN A 1030 -10.13 -10.99 26.57
CA ASN A 1030 -9.94 -9.64 26.01
C ASN A 1030 -9.15 -9.69 24.71
N ALA A 1031 -8.17 -10.60 24.60
CA ALA A 1031 -7.42 -10.83 23.37
C ALA A 1031 -8.35 -11.34 22.25
N VAL A 1032 -9.32 -12.21 22.56
CA VAL A 1032 -10.32 -12.64 21.57
C VAL A 1032 -11.22 -11.49 21.13
N GLU A 1033 -11.69 -10.66 22.07
CA GLU A 1033 -12.53 -9.49 21.78
C GLU A 1033 -11.79 -8.49 20.88
N LEU A 1034 -10.51 -8.22 21.16
CA LEU A 1034 -9.66 -7.35 20.34
C LEU A 1034 -9.45 -7.90 18.93
N LEU A 1035 -9.19 -9.21 18.82
CA LEU A 1035 -8.84 -9.87 17.56
C LEU A 1035 -10.05 -10.10 16.64
N THR A 1036 -11.22 -10.35 17.23
CA THR A 1036 -12.46 -10.67 16.49
C THR A 1036 -13.46 -9.51 16.42
N GLY A 1037 -13.31 -8.48 17.26
CA GLY A 1037 -14.28 -7.38 17.41
C GLY A 1037 -15.58 -7.78 18.12
N ALA A 1038 -15.76 -9.06 18.49
CA ALA A 1038 -16.97 -9.59 19.09
C ALA A 1038 -16.86 -9.60 20.62
N SER A 1039 -17.81 -9.00 21.32
CA SER A 1039 -17.88 -9.02 22.80
C SER A 1039 -18.20 -10.42 23.33
N LEU A 1040 -17.36 -10.96 24.23
CA LEU A 1040 -17.58 -12.28 24.82
C LEU A 1040 -18.24 -12.16 26.19
N ASP A 1041 -19.27 -12.98 26.41
CA ASP A 1041 -19.89 -13.10 27.71
C ASP A 1041 -19.16 -14.11 28.62
N ARG A 1042 -19.56 -14.14 29.88
CA ARG A 1042 -18.98 -15.05 30.88
C ARG A 1042 -19.10 -16.52 30.47
N TRP A 1043 -20.21 -16.94 29.87
CA TRP A 1043 -20.40 -18.32 29.41
C TRP A 1043 -19.40 -18.67 28.30
N SER A 1044 -19.24 -17.81 27.30
CA SER A 1044 -18.28 -18.05 26.21
C SER A 1044 -16.85 -18.13 26.72
N LYS A 1045 -16.46 -17.26 27.66
CA LYS A 1045 -15.12 -17.28 28.29
C LYS A 1045 -14.87 -18.60 29.06
N GLU A 1046 -15.84 -19.07 29.83
CA GLU A 1046 -15.73 -20.36 30.55
C GLU A 1046 -15.68 -21.57 29.59
N LYS A 1047 -16.42 -21.53 28.48
CA LYS A 1047 -16.43 -22.59 27.45
C LYS A 1047 -15.13 -22.62 26.62
N LEU A 1048 -14.60 -21.47 26.23
CA LEU A 1048 -13.29 -21.35 25.57
C LEU A 1048 -12.17 -21.89 26.47
N GLY A 1049 -12.24 -21.64 27.78
CA GLY A 1049 -11.30 -22.22 28.74
C GLY A 1049 -11.25 -23.76 28.71
N LEU A 1050 -12.38 -24.43 28.49
CA LEU A 1050 -12.42 -25.90 28.33
C LEU A 1050 -11.84 -26.38 26.99
N ILE A 1051 -12.02 -25.61 25.91
CA ILE A 1051 -11.38 -25.87 24.62
C ILE A 1051 -9.85 -25.74 24.75
N CYS A 1052 -9.36 -24.75 25.51
CA CYS A 1052 -7.92 -24.60 25.80
C CYS A 1052 -7.32 -25.84 26.50
N VAL A 1053 -8.06 -26.43 27.43
CA VAL A 1053 -7.64 -27.64 28.15
C VAL A 1053 -7.64 -28.85 27.20
N CYS A 1054 -8.60 -28.94 26.28
CA CYS A 1054 -8.63 -30.01 25.27
C CYS A 1054 -7.43 -29.93 24.31
N LEU A 1055 -7.12 -28.74 23.78
CA LEU A 1055 -5.95 -28.52 22.93
C LEU A 1055 -4.64 -28.81 23.68
N GLY A 1056 -4.54 -28.45 24.96
CA GLY A 1056 -3.38 -28.74 25.81
C GLY A 1056 -3.15 -30.24 26.03
N SER A 1057 -4.23 -31.01 26.15
CA SER A 1057 -4.16 -32.47 26.26
C SER A 1057 -3.73 -33.16 24.96
N ILE A 1058 -4.01 -32.56 23.79
CA ILE A 1058 -3.61 -33.11 22.48
C ILE A 1058 -2.10 -32.96 22.25
N ILE A 1059 -1.49 -31.87 22.73
CA ILE A 1059 -0.06 -31.58 22.56
C ILE A 1059 0.84 -32.10 23.70
N GLY A 1060 0.28 -32.79 24.70
CA GLY A 1060 1.05 -33.48 25.74
C GLY A 1060 1.50 -32.64 26.94
N GLU A 1061 0.96 -31.43 27.16
CA GLU A 1061 1.39 -30.53 28.25
C GLU A 1061 0.80 -30.88 29.64
N GLN A 1062 -0.26 -31.69 29.72
CA GLN A 1062 -0.92 -32.01 30.99
C GLN A 1062 -0.70 -33.47 31.41
N SER A 1063 -0.26 -33.67 32.66
CA SER A 1063 -0.01 -34.98 33.26
C SER A 1063 -1.29 -35.76 33.59
N SER A 1064 -2.47 -35.12 33.63
CA SER A 1064 -3.76 -35.80 33.84
C SER A 1064 -4.95 -35.06 33.18
N PRO A 1065 -5.45 -35.52 32.01
CA PRO A 1065 -6.59 -34.88 31.36
C PRO A 1065 -7.90 -35.09 32.13
N ASN A 1066 -8.66 -34.01 32.35
CA ASN A 1066 -9.98 -34.01 32.98
C ASN A 1066 -10.96 -34.98 32.28
N GLN A 1067 -11.92 -35.55 33.03
CA GLN A 1067 -12.87 -36.55 32.52
C GLN A 1067 -13.66 -36.06 31.29
N MET A 1068 -13.97 -34.76 31.22
CA MET A 1068 -14.65 -34.14 30.08
C MET A 1068 -13.74 -34.02 28.84
N THR A 1069 -12.46 -33.68 29.03
CA THR A 1069 -11.46 -33.66 27.95
C THR A 1069 -11.28 -35.03 27.31
N ARG A 1070 -11.23 -36.10 28.12
CA ARG A 1070 -11.16 -37.47 27.62
C ARG A 1070 -12.38 -37.84 26.77
N LYS A 1071 -13.58 -37.42 27.17
CA LYS A 1071 -14.82 -37.66 26.41
C LYS A 1071 -14.82 -36.91 25.06
N VAL A 1072 -14.33 -35.67 25.03
CA VAL A 1072 -14.22 -34.89 23.77
C VAL A 1072 -13.23 -35.55 22.82
N ILE A 1073 -12.02 -35.89 23.28
CA ILE A 1073 -11.01 -36.54 22.42
C ILE A 1073 -11.49 -37.92 21.96
N GLN A 1074 -12.10 -38.72 22.85
CA GLN A 1074 -12.68 -40.01 22.49
C GLN A 1074 -13.83 -39.87 21.48
N SER A 1075 -14.64 -38.82 21.56
CA SER A 1075 -15.73 -38.59 20.59
C SER A 1075 -15.21 -38.29 19.18
N ILE A 1076 -14.10 -37.55 19.07
CA ILE A 1076 -13.44 -37.30 17.78
C ILE A 1076 -12.82 -38.60 17.26
N GLU A 1077 -12.13 -39.35 18.12
CA GLU A 1077 -11.45 -40.60 17.75
C GLU A 1077 -12.42 -41.72 17.35
N GLN A 1078 -13.61 -41.79 17.99
CA GLN A 1078 -14.68 -42.72 17.63
C GLN A 1078 -15.29 -42.41 16.26
N GLN A 1079 -15.34 -41.14 15.88
CA GLN A 1079 -15.86 -40.73 14.56
C GLN A 1079 -14.80 -40.83 13.47
N LYS A 1080 -13.54 -40.48 13.77
CA LYS A 1080 -12.43 -40.46 12.81
C LYS A 1080 -11.15 -41.03 13.46
N PRO A 1081 -10.87 -42.35 13.33
CA PRO A 1081 -9.71 -42.97 13.96
C PRO A 1081 -8.39 -42.46 13.39
N LYS A 1082 -7.41 -42.15 14.25
CA LYS A 1082 -6.09 -41.59 13.96
C LYS A 1082 -6.09 -40.26 13.19
N TRP A 1083 -7.23 -39.58 13.10
CA TRP A 1083 -7.36 -38.39 12.27
C TRP A 1083 -6.56 -37.20 12.81
N ILE A 1084 -6.60 -36.97 14.13
CA ILE A 1084 -5.83 -35.89 14.77
C ILE A 1084 -4.33 -36.08 14.52
N GLU A 1085 -3.81 -37.29 14.71
CA GLU A 1085 -2.40 -37.62 14.47
C GLU A 1085 -2.00 -37.41 13.00
N ARG A 1086 -2.83 -37.86 12.04
CA ARG A 1086 -2.60 -37.65 10.61
C ARG A 1086 -2.55 -36.16 10.25
N GLN A 1087 -3.46 -35.35 10.78
CA GLN A 1087 -3.49 -33.90 10.51
C GLN A 1087 -2.26 -33.19 11.10
N LEU A 1088 -1.81 -33.58 12.30
CA LEU A 1088 -0.59 -33.03 12.91
C LEU A 1088 0.68 -33.45 12.16
N LEU A 1089 0.77 -34.70 11.70
CA LEU A 1089 1.89 -35.17 10.86
C LEU A 1089 1.92 -34.45 9.50
N LYS A 1090 0.74 -34.20 8.92
CA LYS A 1090 0.61 -33.42 7.68
C LYS A 1090 1.07 -31.97 7.86
N ALA A 1091 0.65 -31.33 8.95
CA ALA A 1091 1.11 -30.00 9.35
C ALA A 1091 2.65 -29.96 9.53
N ARG A 1092 3.22 -30.97 10.20
CA ARG A 1092 4.67 -31.11 10.36
C ARG A 1092 5.39 -31.23 9.02
N LYS A 1093 4.90 -32.10 8.12
CA LYS A 1093 5.47 -32.30 6.78
C LYS A 1093 5.53 -30.99 5.98
N LEU A 1094 4.44 -30.21 5.98
CA LEU A 1094 4.37 -28.90 5.33
C LEU A 1094 5.34 -27.88 5.95
N SER A 1095 5.57 -27.93 7.27
CA SER A 1095 6.54 -27.06 7.93
C SER A 1095 8.00 -27.37 7.55
N THR A 1096 8.34 -28.64 7.30
CA THR A 1096 9.72 -29.08 7.06
C THR A 1096 10.08 -29.18 5.57
N GLU A 1097 9.23 -29.74 4.71
CA GLU A 1097 9.55 -29.99 3.28
C GLU A 1097 9.60 -28.70 2.44
N CYS A 1098 8.81 -27.69 2.82
CA CYS A 1098 8.81 -26.40 2.12
C CYS A 1098 10.11 -25.60 2.33
N ALA A 1099 10.87 -25.88 3.40
CA ALA A 1099 12.17 -25.26 3.65
C ALA A 1099 13.26 -25.73 2.66
N PHE A 1100 13.07 -26.86 1.97
CA PHE A 1100 14.06 -27.49 1.09
C PHE A 1100 13.90 -27.15 -0.40
N MET A 1101 12.69 -26.84 -0.88
CA MET A 1101 12.45 -26.65 -2.33
C MET A 1101 13.07 -25.37 -2.92
N THR A 1102 13.47 -24.40 -2.09
CA THR A 1102 14.30 -23.28 -2.52
C THR A 1102 15.74 -23.71 -2.88
N MET A 1103 16.15 -24.92 -2.48
CA MET A 1103 17.48 -25.50 -2.72
C MET A 1103 17.52 -26.48 -3.90
N GLU A 1104 16.49 -27.32 -4.07
CA GLU A 1104 16.55 -28.48 -5.00
C GLU A 1104 16.13 -28.22 -6.45
N LYS A 1105 15.34 -27.17 -6.76
CA LYS A 1105 15.09 -26.80 -8.18
C LYS A 1105 16.30 -26.14 -8.86
N SER A 1106 17.40 -25.91 -8.15
CA SER A 1106 18.62 -25.27 -8.63
C SER A 1106 19.83 -26.21 -8.77
N THR A 1107 19.73 -27.49 -8.42
CA THR A 1107 20.87 -28.42 -8.41
C THR A 1107 21.08 -29.21 -9.72
N VAL A 1108 20.30 -28.95 -10.78
CA VAL A 1108 20.33 -29.76 -12.01
C VAL A 1108 21.03 -29.08 -13.20
N LEU A 1109 21.65 -27.90 -13.05
CA LEU A 1109 22.59 -27.39 -14.05
C LEU A 1109 23.95 -27.05 -13.43
N GLU A 1110 24.89 -27.96 -13.69
CA GLU A 1110 26.35 -27.81 -13.75
C GLU A 1110 27.08 -27.30 -12.50
N GLU A 1111 27.79 -28.26 -11.87
CA GLU A 1111 28.89 -28.07 -10.94
C GLU A 1111 29.96 -27.14 -11.56
N GLY A 1112 29.93 -25.86 -11.18
CA GLY A 1112 30.88 -24.86 -11.66
C GLY A 1112 30.65 -23.43 -11.15
N ASP A 1113 29.44 -23.08 -10.71
CA ASP A 1113 29.14 -21.73 -10.21
C ASP A 1113 28.55 -21.75 -8.79
N THR A 1114 29.28 -21.13 -7.86
CA THR A 1114 28.92 -20.92 -6.46
C THR A 1114 27.63 -20.11 -6.30
N ALA A 1115 26.70 -20.59 -5.48
CA ALA A 1115 25.60 -19.85 -4.84
C ALA A 1115 24.96 -18.73 -5.69
N LEU A 1116 24.00 -19.12 -6.55
CA LEU A 1116 23.09 -18.25 -7.31
C LEU A 1116 22.83 -16.90 -6.63
N GLU A 1117 23.55 -15.86 -7.06
CA GLU A 1117 23.27 -14.47 -6.70
C GLU A 1117 21.78 -14.18 -6.97
N LEU A 1118 21.10 -13.58 -5.99
CA LEU A 1118 19.73 -13.09 -6.20
C LEU A 1118 19.76 -12.11 -7.38
N THR A 1119 19.09 -12.47 -8.47
CA THR A 1119 19.04 -11.58 -9.64
C THR A 1119 18.42 -10.24 -9.25
N GLU A 1120 18.88 -9.15 -9.85
CA GLU A 1120 18.38 -7.78 -9.61
C GLU A 1120 16.84 -7.72 -9.66
N GLN A 1121 16.22 -8.47 -10.59
CA GLN A 1121 14.76 -8.60 -10.70
C GLN A 1121 14.09 -9.19 -9.46
N LYS A 1122 14.69 -10.19 -8.81
CA LYS A 1122 14.18 -10.79 -7.57
C LYS A 1122 14.29 -9.81 -6.41
N ILE A 1123 15.39 -9.06 -6.33
CA ILE A 1123 15.58 -8.03 -5.31
C ILE A 1123 14.54 -6.92 -5.49
N ASN A 1124 14.37 -6.42 -6.71
CA ASN A 1124 13.35 -5.40 -7.03
C ASN A 1124 11.95 -5.86 -6.63
N MET A 1125 11.61 -7.13 -6.90
CA MET A 1125 10.31 -7.69 -6.51
C MET A 1125 10.14 -7.77 -4.99
N MET A 1126 11.17 -8.18 -4.24
CA MET A 1126 11.12 -8.16 -2.76
C MET A 1126 10.99 -6.74 -2.19
N VAL A 1127 11.70 -5.76 -2.77
CA VAL A 1127 11.59 -4.36 -2.36
C VAL A 1127 10.18 -3.84 -2.58
N LEU A 1128 9.56 -4.13 -3.73
CA LEU A 1128 8.17 -3.78 -4.00
C LEU A 1128 7.23 -4.44 -3.00
N ASP A 1129 7.40 -5.74 -2.74
CA ASP A 1129 6.60 -6.48 -1.76
C ASP A 1129 6.70 -5.87 -0.36
N VAL A 1130 7.91 -5.50 0.08
CA VAL A 1130 8.14 -4.82 1.37
C VAL A 1130 7.47 -3.45 1.39
N CYS A 1131 7.66 -2.63 0.34
CA CYS A 1131 7.11 -1.27 0.28
C CYS A 1131 5.57 -1.24 0.23
N HIS A 1132 4.93 -2.28 -0.31
CA HIS A 1132 3.47 -2.41 -0.30
C HIS A 1132 2.89 -2.76 1.08
N LYS A 1133 3.72 -3.17 2.06
CA LYS A 1133 3.27 -3.46 3.42
C LYS A 1133 3.22 -2.20 4.29
N PRO A 1134 2.29 -2.12 5.26
CA PRO A 1134 2.16 -0.95 6.12
C PRO A 1134 3.47 -0.67 6.87
N GLY A 1135 4.00 0.55 6.72
CA GLY A 1135 5.27 0.98 7.31
C GLY A 1135 6.53 0.42 6.62
N GLY A 1136 6.41 -0.38 5.55
CA GLY A 1136 7.53 -1.04 4.88
C GLY A 1136 8.67 -0.12 4.46
N SER A 1137 8.34 0.98 3.78
CA SER A 1137 9.30 2.00 3.36
C SER A 1137 9.91 2.76 4.54
N GLU A 1138 9.16 2.95 5.62
CA GLU A 1138 9.64 3.59 6.86
C GLU A 1138 10.65 2.70 7.58
N TYR A 1139 10.40 1.39 7.66
CA TYR A 1139 11.35 0.42 8.24
C TYR A 1139 12.68 0.39 7.47
N LEU A 1140 12.62 0.30 6.13
CA LEU A 1140 13.82 0.35 5.31
C LEU A 1140 14.58 1.67 5.52
N ARG A 1141 13.85 2.80 5.56
CA ARG A 1141 14.44 4.13 5.78
C ARG A 1141 15.14 4.21 7.13
N GLN A 1142 14.50 3.70 8.17
CA GLN A 1142 15.04 3.65 9.52
C GLN A 1142 16.33 2.83 9.59
N ILE A 1143 16.36 1.63 9.00
CA ILE A 1143 17.55 0.76 8.97
C ILE A 1143 18.70 1.49 8.26
N TYR A 1144 18.45 2.09 7.09
CA TYR A 1144 19.45 2.86 6.36
C TYR A 1144 20.01 4.03 7.18
N HIS A 1145 19.16 4.79 7.86
CA HIS A 1145 19.60 5.91 8.70
C HIS A 1145 20.47 5.45 9.87
N ILE A 1146 20.10 4.35 10.53
CA ILE A 1146 20.89 3.78 11.61
C ILE A 1146 22.25 3.29 11.09
N MET A 1147 22.30 2.63 9.92
CA MET A 1147 23.56 2.24 9.29
C MET A 1147 24.44 3.47 8.98
N ARG A 1148 23.84 4.56 8.47
CA ARG A 1148 24.55 5.80 8.14
C ARG A 1148 25.11 6.52 9.37
N LEU A 1149 24.37 6.55 10.49
CA LEU A 1149 24.83 7.18 11.73
C LEU A 1149 25.97 6.42 12.41
N ASN A 1150 26.10 5.12 12.11
CA ASN A 1150 27.05 4.20 12.73
C ASN A 1150 28.06 3.63 11.72
N GLU A 1151 28.32 4.34 10.61
CA GLU A 1151 29.20 3.91 9.51
C GLU A 1151 30.58 3.45 9.98
N GLU A 1152 31.28 4.26 10.79
CA GLU A 1152 32.63 3.94 11.27
C GLU A 1152 32.63 2.72 12.21
N TYR A 1153 31.58 2.55 13.02
CA TYR A 1153 31.42 1.38 13.89
C TYR A 1153 31.22 0.09 13.09
N LEU A 1154 30.35 0.12 12.07
CA LEU A 1154 30.11 -1.02 11.19
C LEU A 1154 31.38 -1.40 10.41
N LYS A 1155 32.14 -0.41 9.92
CA LYS A 1155 33.44 -0.65 9.28
C LYS A 1155 34.43 -1.33 10.22
N GLU A 1156 34.63 -0.79 11.43
CA GLU A 1156 35.55 -1.36 12.44
C GLU A 1156 35.22 -2.83 12.75
N HIS A 1157 33.92 -3.16 12.93
CA HIS A 1157 33.49 -4.53 13.18
C HIS A 1157 33.74 -5.48 12.01
N LEU A 1158 33.41 -5.06 10.78
CA LEU A 1158 33.64 -5.87 9.58
C LEU A 1158 35.14 -6.13 9.34
N PHE A 1159 36.00 -5.12 9.55
CA PHE A 1159 37.45 -5.28 9.42
C PHE A 1159 38.04 -6.23 10.47
N SER A 1160 37.51 -6.22 11.69
CA SER A 1160 38.00 -7.09 12.77
C SER A 1160 37.69 -8.58 12.56
N MET A 1161 36.54 -8.90 11.94
CA MET A 1161 36.17 -10.28 11.62
C MET A 1161 37.04 -10.91 10.52
N ASN A 1162 37.73 -10.10 9.73
CA ASN A 1162 38.69 -10.54 8.71
C ASN A 1162 40.10 -10.80 9.26
N GLY A 1163 40.38 -10.47 10.53
CA GLY A 1163 41.65 -10.70 11.21
C GLY A 1163 41.68 -12.00 12.01
N SER A 1164 42.82 -12.71 12.02
CA SER A 1164 43.00 -14.01 12.70
C SER A 1164 43.06 -13.93 14.25
N GLU A 1165 42.86 -12.76 14.85
CA GLU A 1165 42.81 -12.60 16.31
C GLU A 1165 41.38 -12.27 16.76
N GLU A 1166 40.66 -13.26 17.27
CA GLU A 1166 39.40 -13.11 18.00
C GLU A 1166 39.63 -12.32 19.31
N LYS A 1167 39.79 -11.00 19.21
CA LYS A 1167 39.55 -10.12 20.35
C LYS A 1167 38.17 -9.51 20.17
N PRO A 1168 37.20 -9.80 21.07
CA PRO A 1168 35.89 -9.16 20.98
C PRO A 1168 36.07 -7.65 21.11
N LEU A 1169 35.74 -6.91 20.04
CA LEU A 1169 35.68 -5.45 20.10
C LEU A 1169 34.59 -5.04 21.11
N PRO A 1170 34.81 -3.95 21.86
CA PRO A 1170 33.78 -3.43 22.75
C PRO A 1170 32.56 -2.99 21.91
N ILE A 1171 31.42 -3.64 22.14
CA ILE A 1171 30.13 -3.25 21.58
C ILE A 1171 29.83 -1.82 22.06
N ARG A 1172 29.55 -0.92 21.12
CA ARG A 1172 29.17 0.48 21.41
C ARG A 1172 27.66 0.62 21.21
N PRO A 1173 26.95 1.42 22.03
CA PRO A 1173 25.54 1.68 21.82
C PRO A 1173 25.30 2.39 20.49
N LEU A 1174 24.35 1.89 19.70
CA LEU A 1174 24.00 2.49 18.42
C LEU A 1174 23.40 3.88 18.61
N LYS A 1175 23.78 4.81 17.73
CA LYS A 1175 23.08 6.08 17.58
C LYS A 1175 21.75 5.83 16.88
N THR A 1176 20.65 5.83 17.64
CA THR A 1176 19.29 5.57 17.16
C THR A 1176 18.44 6.83 17.06
N THR A 1177 18.76 7.88 17.82
CA THR A 1177 17.93 9.09 17.88
C THR A 1177 18.09 9.93 16.62
N LEU A 1178 16.98 10.04 15.90
CA LEU A 1178 16.69 11.08 14.91
C LEU A 1178 16.56 12.41 15.66
N ARG A 1179 17.68 12.98 16.16
CA ARG A 1179 17.63 14.38 16.58
C ARG A 1179 17.16 15.15 15.35
N SER A 1180 16.07 15.89 15.50
CA SER A 1180 15.42 16.82 14.57
C SER A 1180 16.34 17.88 13.92
N VAL A 1181 17.65 17.70 14.03
CA VAL A 1181 18.67 18.23 13.14
C VAL A 1181 18.77 17.33 11.89
N GLU A 1182 17.63 16.92 11.32
CA GLU A 1182 17.66 16.51 9.93
C GLU A 1182 17.90 17.75 9.06
N ALA A 1183 18.78 17.57 8.07
CA ALA A 1183 18.83 18.35 6.84
C ALA A 1183 19.52 19.72 6.82
N GLN A 1184 20.45 20.04 7.72
CA GLN A 1184 21.60 20.86 7.32
C GLN A 1184 22.73 19.89 6.96
N PRO A 1185 23.00 19.59 5.67
CA PRO A 1185 24.26 18.94 5.33
C PRO A 1185 25.37 19.78 5.97
N SER A 1186 26.25 19.12 6.73
CA SER A 1186 27.41 19.80 7.30
C SER A 1186 28.05 20.61 6.17
N VAL A 1187 28.26 21.91 6.43
CA VAL A 1187 28.92 22.80 5.48
C VAL A 1187 30.18 22.08 5.01
N PHE A 1188 30.39 21.98 3.69
CA PHE A 1188 31.53 21.29 3.13
C PHE A 1188 32.80 21.78 3.82
N ASN A 1189 33.51 20.86 4.49
CA ASN A 1189 34.71 21.18 5.24
C ASN A 1189 35.95 20.73 4.45
N PRO A 1190 36.63 21.65 3.76
CA PRO A 1190 37.81 21.30 2.96
C PRO A 1190 38.96 20.75 3.81
N PHE A 1191 39.08 21.16 5.09
CA PHE A 1191 40.10 20.63 5.99
C PHE A 1191 39.86 19.18 6.37
N HIS A 1192 38.59 18.77 6.46
CA HIS A 1192 38.25 17.37 6.67
C HIS A 1192 38.64 16.51 5.46
N VAL A 1193 38.34 16.98 4.24
CA VAL A 1193 38.74 16.27 3.01
C VAL A 1193 40.27 16.20 2.90
N HIS A 1194 40.98 17.28 3.21
CA HIS A 1194 42.44 17.27 3.26
C HIS A 1194 42.95 16.25 4.27
N LYS A 1195 42.41 16.22 5.49
CA LYS A 1195 42.82 15.29 6.54
C LYS A 1195 42.63 13.84 6.10
N VAL A 1196 41.47 13.49 5.54
CA VAL A 1196 41.20 12.15 4.99
C VAL A 1196 42.15 11.81 3.84
N PHE A 1197 42.40 12.76 2.93
CA PHE A 1197 43.33 12.59 1.82
C PHE A 1197 44.77 12.33 2.29
N SER A 1198 45.25 13.06 3.30
CA SER A 1198 46.63 12.96 3.81
C SER A 1198 46.86 11.82 4.79
N GLU A 1199 45.89 11.51 5.65
CA GLU A 1199 46.06 10.51 6.73
C GLU A 1199 45.58 9.11 6.32
N ASN A 1200 44.55 9.01 5.46
CA ASN A 1200 43.89 7.72 5.16
C ASN A 1200 44.12 7.21 3.72
N MET A 1201 44.49 8.07 2.77
CA MET A 1201 44.56 7.69 1.34
C MET A 1201 45.96 7.70 0.73
N LEU A 1202 46.89 8.54 1.21
CA LEU A 1202 48.23 8.67 0.63
C LEU A 1202 49.31 8.67 1.71
N ASP A 1203 49.89 7.50 1.99
CA ASP A 1203 51.23 7.48 2.61
C ASP A 1203 52.28 7.77 1.53
N GLN A 1204 52.52 9.07 1.31
CA GLN A 1204 53.46 9.57 0.31
C GLN A 1204 54.87 9.00 0.51
N SER A 1205 55.25 8.68 1.75
CA SER A 1205 56.55 8.10 2.07
C SER A 1205 56.67 6.62 1.67
N VAL A 1206 55.58 5.87 1.79
CA VAL A 1206 55.51 4.45 1.39
C VAL A 1206 55.42 4.31 -0.13
N ILE A 1207 54.61 5.15 -0.81
CA ILE A 1207 54.42 5.07 -2.26
C ILE A 1207 55.72 5.43 -3.02
N THR A 1208 56.45 6.45 -2.55
CA THR A 1208 57.69 6.92 -3.17
C THR A 1208 58.86 5.95 -2.98
N LYS A 1209 58.92 5.25 -1.85
CA LYS A 1209 59.95 4.25 -1.51
C LYS A 1209 59.57 2.82 -1.91
N TRP A 1210 58.43 2.63 -2.58
CA TRP A 1210 57.95 1.30 -2.95
C TRP A 1210 58.84 0.62 -3.98
N ASN A 1211 59.19 -0.64 -3.72
CA ASN A 1211 59.92 -1.49 -4.66
C ASN A 1211 58.95 -2.16 -5.64
N TRP A 1212 58.82 -1.58 -6.83
CA TRP A 1212 57.99 -2.12 -7.91
C TRP A 1212 58.55 -3.45 -8.41
N ASN A 1213 57.75 -4.53 -8.32
CA ASN A 1213 58.10 -5.84 -8.85
C ASN A 1213 57.83 -5.89 -10.37
N TRP A 1214 58.73 -5.27 -11.14
CA TRP A 1214 58.61 -5.16 -12.60
C TRP A 1214 58.55 -6.52 -13.30
N SER A 1215 59.21 -7.55 -12.76
CA SER A 1215 59.18 -8.91 -13.29
C SER A 1215 57.79 -9.56 -13.26
N ASN A 1216 56.92 -9.16 -12.34
CA ASN A 1216 55.52 -9.62 -12.31
C ASN A 1216 54.58 -8.67 -13.07
N LEU A 1217 54.91 -7.37 -13.14
CA LEU A 1217 54.04 -6.36 -13.71
C LEU A 1217 54.15 -6.25 -15.25
N LEU A 1218 55.37 -6.23 -15.78
CA LEU A 1218 55.64 -6.00 -17.21
C LEU A 1218 55.14 -7.14 -18.13
N PRO A 1219 55.19 -8.43 -17.74
CA PRO A 1219 54.67 -9.52 -18.59
C PRO A 1219 53.20 -9.37 -18.93
N ASN A 1220 52.42 -8.71 -18.07
CA ASN A 1220 51.02 -8.43 -18.36
C ASN A 1220 50.88 -7.59 -19.65
N TYR A 1221 51.87 -6.78 -20.03
CA TYR A 1221 51.89 -5.85 -21.18
C TYR A 1221 52.42 -6.39 -22.50
N LEU A 1222 52.66 -7.70 -22.59
CA LEU A 1222 53.03 -8.37 -23.84
C LEU A 1222 51.89 -8.38 -24.89
N GLY A 1223 50.65 -8.11 -24.49
CA GLY A 1223 49.50 -7.98 -25.39
C GLY A 1223 49.20 -6.55 -25.87
N LEU A 1224 50.00 -5.55 -25.47
CA LEU A 1224 49.75 -4.13 -25.78
C LEU A 1224 49.91 -3.84 -27.28
N ASP A 1225 49.09 -2.94 -27.81
CA ASP A 1225 49.20 -2.50 -29.20
C ASP A 1225 50.60 -1.90 -29.49
N LYS A 1226 51.20 -2.31 -30.62
CA LYS A 1226 52.57 -1.96 -31.00
C LYS A 1226 52.74 -0.46 -31.21
N MET A 1227 51.72 0.23 -31.73
CA MET A 1227 51.78 1.68 -31.94
C MET A 1227 51.79 2.41 -30.59
N THR A 1228 50.93 2.00 -29.67
CA THR A 1228 50.84 2.54 -28.30
C THR A 1228 52.14 2.34 -27.53
N PHE A 1229 52.69 1.12 -27.55
CA PHE A 1229 53.97 0.80 -26.91
C PHE A 1229 55.12 1.64 -27.49
N SER A 1230 55.20 1.77 -28.82
CA SER A 1230 56.27 2.53 -29.48
C SER A 1230 56.23 4.02 -29.14
N VAL A 1231 55.04 4.60 -29.00
CA VAL A 1231 54.86 6.00 -28.60
C VAL A 1231 55.32 6.21 -27.16
N LEU A 1232 54.89 5.35 -26.23
CA LEU A 1232 55.29 5.47 -24.83
C LEU A 1232 56.79 5.22 -24.62
N LEU A 1233 57.39 4.25 -25.32
CA LEU A 1233 58.82 3.96 -25.21
C LEU A 1233 59.70 5.09 -25.78
N LYS A 1234 59.20 5.85 -26.75
CA LYS A 1234 59.92 6.99 -27.33
C LYS A 1234 59.97 8.18 -26.38
N ASN A 1235 58.99 8.28 -25.49
CA ASN A 1235 58.87 9.37 -24.54
C ASN A 1235 59.85 9.22 -23.38
#